data_AF-A0A4Q6AAV7-F1
#
_entry.id   AF-A0A4Q6AAV7-F1
#
_cell.length_a   1.000
_cell.length_b   1.000
_cell.length_c   1.000
_cell.angle_alpha   90.00
_cell.angle_beta   90.00
_cell.angle_gamma   90.00
#
_symmetry.space_group_name_H-M   'P 1'
#
loop_
_entity.id
_entity.type
_entity.pdbx_description
1 polymer ?
#
loop_
_entity_poly.entity_id
_entity_poly.type
_entity_poly.pdbx_seq_one_letter_code
_entity_poly.pdbx_strand_id
1 'polypeptide(L)'
;MSVGMGLESSSTDGVTASPSVSLHAKGMEKKNADTQLTGSLGVSMNSRKGVEAVTLSASRSVQQFKSKTNECGETTTEKAGMLGAGGGGASLSLNDASFTPSKRVGMSSSNVMFNLNLENAFYGMDPGMKFSGYRTTQGYKQSEKYKVESAYGYENTTNATLSDVLDFNREKDRTVTNNTISLPLTNYTYDLYNIQGQGIGGMYRPYRSQTGFIFDNFTQDDSFGGTLGVEIGAGTGTHFGFDATVTESESSTGLWTNGNAALPRFLEKKTGNYPNYEKVFFKNIGGMHVDQDQNLFKNNLGGYDPISFKLTGAKWSRGVTYDYYDKFLVNKITPATGTPFLARNQYRLSRSQSIQKLTRKEASRFGFKTKFSPYSKRGQHDHHTSEIRILKEGGEHYIYGRAAYNVVKKEVTFDVGTTPSANCDTGLVAYNPGSDNSPGNSQSGDRYFNRVKTPAYAHTYLLTSVLSSDYQDISADGPTDDDLGTYTKFSYTSKNKKVPYRWRVPYAENMANYDEGLRSLKKDNKGNYQYGEKELLYIEKIETKTHVAIFTITARKDGYGVKGENGGADTQDPSKMWKLEKISLYSKPEYMADPEHATPIKEAHFVYDYSLCKGVLNNLGEAATAPAELGNQGGKLTLQKIYFTYRNSSMGKYTPYVFH
;
A
#
# COMPACT_ATOMS: atom_id res chain seq x y z
N MET A 1 20.33 12.88 -21.56
CA MET A 1 19.14 13.05 -20.71
C MET A 1 17.92 12.82 -21.58
N SER A 2 16.95 12.05 -21.13
CA SER A 2 15.67 11.77 -21.79
C SER A 2 14.53 12.16 -20.86
N VAL A 3 13.47 12.74 -21.40
CA VAL A 3 12.23 13.01 -20.67
C VAL A 3 11.14 12.22 -21.37
N GLY A 4 10.28 11.55 -20.61
CA GLY A 4 9.16 10.75 -21.12
C GLY A 4 7.89 11.05 -20.33
N MET A 5 6.73 10.93 -20.99
CA MET A 5 5.43 11.07 -20.34
C MET A 5 4.53 9.94 -20.84
N GLY A 6 4.22 8.99 -19.95
CA GLY A 6 3.17 8.00 -20.20
C GLY A 6 1.80 8.61 -19.94
N LEU A 7 0.84 8.39 -20.83
CA LEU A 7 -0.56 8.73 -20.62
C LEU A 7 -1.40 7.48 -20.85
N GLU A 8 -2.24 7.14 -19.88
CA GLU A 8 -3.20 6.06 -19.97
C GLU A 8 -4.57 6.59 -19.53
N SER A 9 -5.64 6.24 -20.25
CA SER A 9 -6.98 6.74 -19.97
C SER A 9 -7.96 5.58 -19.93
N SER A 10 -8.72 5.48 -18.83
CA SER A 10 -9.76 4.48 -18.62
C SER A 10 -11.03 5.17 -18.11
N SER A 11 -12.19 4.83 -18.68
CA SER A 11 -13.49 5.30 -18.19
C SER A 11 -13.82 4.80 -16.77
N THR A 12 -13.20 3.69 -16.36
CA THR A 12 -13.40 3.06 -15.06
C THR A 12 -12.39 3.55 -14.02
N ASP A 13 -11.12 3.69 -14.42
CA ASP A 13 -10.00 3.99 -13.51
C ASP A 13 -9.53 5.45 -13.56
N GLY A 14 -10.04 6.28 -14.47
CA GLY A 14 -9.59 7.65 -14.66
C GLY A 14 -8.40 7.75 -15.62
N VAL A 15 -7.78 8.93 -15.65
CA VAL A 15 -6.62 9.24 -16.50
C VAL A 15 -5.36 9.19 -15.64
N THR A 16 -4.40 8.35 -16.03
CA THR A 16 -3.06 8.26 -15.44
C THR A 16 -2.04 9.00 -16.31
N ALA A 17 -1.27 9.88 -15.70
CA ALA A 17 -0.12 10.54 -16.29
C ALA A 17 1.15 10.18 -15.51
N SER A 18 2.16 9.68 -16.22
CA SER A 18 3.40 9.17 -15.64
C SER A 18 4.62 9.87 -16.24
N PRO A 19 4.90 11.15 -15.87
CA PRO A 19 6.15 11.81 -16.24
C PRO A 19 7.37 11.09 -15.66
N SER A 20 8.43 11.01 -16.46
CA SER A 20 9.72 10.46 -16.08
C SER A 20 10.87 11.26 -16.69
N VAL A 21 11.95 11.37 -15.95
CA VAL A 21 13.22 11.94 -16.39
C VAL A 21 14.28 10.86 -16.22
N SER A 22 15.06 10.60 -17.26
CA SER A 22 16.19 9.67 -17.22
C SER A 22 17.48 10.37 -17.62
N LEU A 23 18.50 10.26 -16.77
CA LEU A 23 19.86 10.65 -17.04
C LEU A 23 20.60 9.45 -17.60
N HIS A 24 21.30 9.66 -18.71
CA HIS A 24 22.20 8.68 -19.33
C HIS A 24 23.55 9.36 -19.42
N ALA A 25 24.58 8.78 -18.82
CA ALA A 25 25.96 9.24 -18.91
C ALA A 25 26.83 8.09 -19.43
N LYS A 26 27.55 8.32 -20.53
CA LYS A 26 28.61 7.43 -20.97
C LYS A 26 29.90 7.82 -20.24
N GLY A 27 30.48 6.89 -19.50
CA GLY A 27 31.83 7.00 -18.94
C GLY A 27 32.91 6.70 -19.98
N MET A 28 34.16 7.04 -19.66
CA MET A 28 35.34 7.01 -20.53
C MET A 28 35.36 5.83 -21.52
N GLU A 29 35.44 6.15 -22.82
CA GLU A 29 35.75 5.19 -23.87
C GLU A 29 37.17 4.65 -23.65
N LYS A 30 37.30 3.39 -23.24
CA LYS A 30 38.55 2.63 -23.39
C LYS A 30 38.40 1.73 -24.60
N LYS A 31 39.50 1.49 -25.33
CA LYS A 31 39.57 0.70 -26.59
C LYS A 31 38.71 -0.58 -26.65
N ASN A 32 38.38 -1.21 -25.51
CA ASN A 32 37.62 -2.45 -25.43
C ASN A 32 36.42 -2.43 -24.45
N ALA A 33 36.04 -1.28 -23.88
CA ALA A 33 34.91 -1.21 -22.94
C ALA A 33 34.27 0.19 -22.85
N ASP A 34 32.94 0.24 -22.97
CA ASP A 34 32.11 1.41 -22.67
C ASP A 34 31.41 1.21 -21.32
N THR A 35 31.44 2.23 -20.46
CA THR A 35 30.63 2.24 -19.23
C THR A 35 29.43 3.15 -19.44
N GLN A 36 28.23 2.68 -19.16
CA GLN A 36 27.01 3.50 -19.14
C GLN A 36 26.49 3.59 -17.70
N LEU A 37 26.20 4.81 -17.27
CA LEU A 37 25.50 5.11 -16.02
C LEU A 37 24.13 5.69 -16.37
N THR A 38 23.09 5.09 -15.81
CA THR A 38 21.71 5.48 -16.00
C THR A 38 21.09 5.84 -14.66
N GLY A 39 20.38 6.96 -14.58
CA GLY A 39 19.53 7.31 -13.45
C GLY A 39 18.14 7.67 -13.94
N SER A 40 17.07 7.32 -13.26
CA SER A 40 15.72 7.75 -13.63
C SER A 40 14.92 8.18 -12.41
N LEU A 41 14.10 9.22 -12.57
CA LEU A 41 13.08 9.66 -11.62
C LEU A 41 11.75 9.72 -12.36
N GLY A 42 10.71 9.04 -11.87
CA GLY A 42 9.37 9.10 -12.44
C GLY A 42 8.30 9.23 -11.37
N VAL A 43 7.22 9.95 -11.68
CA VAL A 43 6.04 10.10 -10.84
C VAL A 43 4.83 9.68 -11.66
N SER A 44 3.98 8.78 -11.16
CA SER A 44 2.69 8.46 -11.78
C SER A 44 1.56 9.14 -11.01
N MET A 45 0.57 9.69 -11.69
CA MET A 45 -0.58 10.39 -11.11
C MET A 45 -1.85 9.99 -11.83
N ASN A 46 -2.87 9.55 -11.12
CA ASN A 46 -4.18 9.19 -11.64
C ASN A 46 -5.26 10.17 -11.17
N SER A 47 -6.21 10.49 -12.06
CA SER A 47 -7.26 11.49 -11.79
C SER A 47 -8.23 11.09 -10.68
N ARG A 48 -8.39 9.78 -10.41
CA ARG A 48 -9.21 9.23 -9.31
C ARG A 48 -8.38 8.82 -8.09
N LYS A 49 -7.18 8.28 -8.31
CA LYS A 49 -6.34 7.64 -7.28
C LYS A 49 -5.22 8.56 -6.74
N GLY A 50 -4.97 9.70 -7.37
CA GLY A 50 -3.90 10.64 -6.98
C GLY A 50 -2.51 10.14 -7.40
N VAL A 51 -1.45 10.50 -6.66
CA VAL A 51 -0.08 10.06 -6.98
C VAL A 51 0.06 8.56 -6.74
N GLU A 52 0.35 7.81 -7.80
CA GLU A 52 0.37 6.35 -7.79
C GLU A 52 1.76 5.75 -7.52
N ALA A 53 2.83 6.39 -7.93
CA ALA A 53 4.17 5.87 -7.66
C ALA A 53 5.21 6.97 -7.79
N VAL A 54 6.27 6.87 -7.00
CA VAL A 54 7.52 7.58 -7.23
C VAL A 54 8.61 6.53 -7.46
N THR A 55 9.18 6.54 -8.65
CA THR A 55 10.24 5.63 -9.05
C THR A 55 11.55 6.39 -9.11
N LEU A 56 12.56 5.89 -8.39
CA LEU A 56 13.94 6.34 -8.50
C LEU A 56 14.78 5.12 -8.87
N SER A 57 15.50 5.16 -9.98
CA SER A 57 16.45 4.09 -10.34
C SER A 57 17.82 4.66 -10.65
N ALA A 58 18.86 3.92 -10.31
CA ALA A 58 20.22 4.16 -10.75
C ALA A 58 20.82 2.80 -11.15
N SER A 59 21.41 2.71 -12.33
CA SER A 59 22.02 1.48 -12.84
C SER A 59 23.33 1.78 -13.56
N ARG A 60 24.27 0.82 -13.50
CA ARG A 60 25.54 0.88 -14.21
C ARG A 60 25.67 -0.35 -15.10
N SER A 61 25.90 -0.16 -16.39
CA SER A 61 26.20 -1.23 -17.33
C SER A 61 27.59 -1.05 -17.93
N VAL A 62 28.30 -2.15 -18.17
CA VAL A 62 29.57 -2.16 -18.88
C VAL A 62 29.38 -2.97 -20.16
N GLN A 63 29.57 -2.33 -21.30
CA GLN A 63 29.49 -2.93 -22.61
C GLN A 63 30.91 -3.25 -23.09
N GLN A 64 31.20 -4.53 -23.30
CA GLN A 64 32.52 -4.98 -23.74
C GLN A 64 32.57 -5.16 -25.26
N PHE A 65 33.69 -4.77 -25.84
CA PHE A 65 33.98 -4.94 -27.26
C PHE A 65 35.16 -5.88 -27.44
N LYS A 66 35.08 -6.79 -28.42
CA LYS A 66 36.20 -7.62 -28.88
C LYS A 66 36.59 -7.15 -30.27
N SER A 67 37.87 -6.85 -30.44
CA SER A 67 38.43 -6.59 -31.76
C SER A 67 38.89 -7.92 -32.37
N LYS A 68 38.47 -8.21 -33.59
CA LYS A 68 39.03 -9.28 -34.42
C LYS A 68 39.74 -8.65 -35.60
N THR A 69 40.97 -9.08 -35.85
CA THR A 69 41.74 -8.68 -37.04
C THR A 69 41.70 -9.83 -38.02
N ASN A 70 41.29 -9.58 -39.26
CA ASN A 70 41.31 -10.57 -40.32
C ASN A 70 42.73 -10.75 -40.87
N GLU A 71 42.96 -11.79 -41.68
CA GLU A 71 44.27 -12.12 -42.25
C GLU A 71 44.83 -11.03 -43.19
N CYS A 72 43.98 -10.10 -43.65
CA CYS A 72 44.35 -8.95 -44.47
C CYS A 72 44.75 -7.70 -43.65
N GLY A 73 44.76 -7.80 -42.31
CA GLY A 73 45.15 -6.70 -41.42
C GLY A 73 44.02 -5.72 -41.08
N GLU A 74 42.79 -5.94 -41.54
CA GLU A 74 41.65 -5.10 -41.18
C GLU A 74 41.10 -5.52 -39.81
N THR A 75 40.92 -4.56 -38.92
CA THR A 75 40.41 -4.78 -37.56
C THR A 75 38.94 -4.38 -37.48
N THR A 76 38.07 -5.34 -37.19
CA THR A 76 36.63 -5.13 -36.95
C THR A 76 36.31 -5.29 -35.46
N THR A 77 35.55 -4.35 -34.91
CA THR A 77 35.16 -4.32 -33.50
C THR A 77 33.73 -4.86 -33.32
N GLU A 78 33.57 -5.99 -32.64
CA GLU A 78 32.27 -6.63 -32.39
C GLU A 78 31.88 -6.57 -30.90
N LYS A 79 30.57 -6.52 -30.60
CA LYS A 79 30.05 -6.53 -29.22
C LYS A 79 30.26 -7.92 -28.60
N ALA A 80 31.02 -7.98 -27.51
CA ALA A 80 31.42 -9.24 -26.86
C ALA A 80 30.52 -9.68 -25.70
N GLY A 81 29.75 -8.74 -25.13
CA GLY A 81 28.84 -9.01 -24.01
C GLY A 81 28.49 -7.74 -23.23
N MET A 82 27.45 -7.84 -22.39
CA MET A 82 27.04 -6.78 -21.46
C MET A 82 27.13 -7.32 -20.03
N LEU A 83 27.99 -6.72 -19.22
CA LEU A 83 28.08 -6.99 -17.78
C LEU A 83 27.28 -5.92 -17.04
N GLY A 84 26.14 -6.31 -16.46
CA GLY A 84 25.37 -5.45 -15.55
C GLY A 84 26.06 -5.38 -14.19
N ALA A 85 26.46 -4.19 -13.76
CA ALA A 85 26.98 -3.95 -12.42
C ALA A 85 25.90 -3.25 -11.59
N GLY A 86 25.45 -3.90 -10.51
CA GLY A 86 24.50 -3.43 -9.48
C GLY A 86 23.77 -2.11 -9.75
N GLY A 87 22.48 -2.19 -10.08
CA GLY A 87 21.58 -1.05 -10.04
C GLY A 87 20.78 -1.01 -8.75
N GLY A 88 20.75 0.15 -8.09
CA GLY A 88 19.86 0.43 -6.97
C GLY A 88 18.62 1.15 -7.48
N GLY A 89 17.47 0.47 -7.42
CA GLY A 89 16.17 1.07 -7.69
C GLY A 89 15.33 1.13 -6.42
N ALA A 90 14.81 2.30 -6.08
CA ALA A 90 13.77 2.49 -5.09
C ALA A 90 12.50 2.91 -5.82
N SER A 91 11.55 1.98 -5.98
CA SER A 91 10.18 2.33 -6.34
C SER A 91 9.36 2.41 -5.06
N LEU A 92 8.86 3.59 -4.74
CA LEU A 92 7.80 3.75 -3.75
C LEU A 92 6.48 3.73 -4.50
N SER A 93 5.81 2.59 -4.52
CA SER A 93 4.40 2.54 -4.91
C SER A 93 3.61 3.35 -3.88
N LEU A 94 2.88 4.37 -4.33
CA LEU A 94 1.97 5.16 -3.50
C LEU A 94 0.52 4.77 -3.76
N ASN A 95 0.25 4.12 -4.89
CA ASN A 95 -0.88 3.26 -5.14
C ASN A 95 -0.45 1.87 -4.71
N ASP A 96 -1.04 1.40 -3.63
CA ASP A 96 -1.47 0.02 -3.70
C ASP A 96 -2.62 0.03 -4.71
N ALA A 97 -2.45 -0.58 -5.89
CA ALA A 97 -3.62 -1.02 -6.68
C ALA A 97 -4.43 -2.11 -5.95
N SER A 98 -4.19 -2.25 -4.63
CA SER A 98 -5.09 -2.86 -3.69
C SER A 98 -6.15 -1.88 -3.26
N PHE A 99 -7.39 -2.20 -3.58
CA PHE A 99 -8.51 -1.59 -2.90
C PHE A 99 -8.46 -2.00 -1.42
N THR A 100 -8.96 -1.13 -0.55
CA THR A 100 -9.25 -1.56 0.82
C THR A 100 -10.28 -2.69 0.72
N PRO A 101 -10.01 -3.89 1.27
CA PRO A 101 -10.96 -4.99 1.21
C PRO A 101 -12.33 -4.52 1.71
N SER A 102 -13.33 -4.64 0.84
CA SER A 102 -14.69 -4.22 1.15
C SER A 102 -15.56 -5.43 1.40
N LYS A 103 -16.42 -5.33 2.41
CA LYS A 103 -17.47 -6.31 2.63
C LYS A 103 -18.74 -5.91 1.90
N ARG A 104 -19.42 -6.88 1.29
CA ARG A 104 -20.78 -6.71 0.80
C ARG A 104 -21.74 -6.46 1.97
N VAL A 105 -22.55 -5.42 1.86
CA VAL A 105 -23.59 -5.09 2.85
C VAL A 105 -24.81 -5.97 2.61
N GLY A 106 -25.29 -6.66 3.65
CA GLY A 106 -26.51 -7.47 3.57
C GLY A 106 -27.75 -6.61 3.32
N MET A 107 -28.62 -7.06 2.41
CA MET A 107 -29.82 -6.32 2.01
C MET A 107 -31.10 -6.98 2.54
N SER A 108 -32.12 -6.15 2.80
CA SER A 108 -33.48 -6.61 3.04
C SER A 108 -34.35 -6.12 1.88
N SER A 109 -35.10 -7.03 1.27
CA SER A 109 -36.03 -6.71 0.19
C SER A 109 -37.46 -7.13 0.52
N SER A 110 -38.43 -6.37 0.02
CA SER A 110 -39.84 -6.72 0.07
C SER A 110 -40.46 -6.52 -1.30
N ASN A 111 -41.21 -7.51 -1.77
CA ASN A 111 -41.93 -7.45 -3.05
C ASN A 111 -43.40 -7.80 -2.83
N VAL A 112 -44.30 -6.89 -3.16
CA VAL A 112 -45.75 -7.13 -3.11
C VAL A 112 -46.33 -6.98 -4.50
N MET A 113 -47.06 -7.98 -4.97
CA MET A 113 -47.74 -7.98 -6.26
C MET A 113 -49.24 -8.17 -6.06
N PHE A 114 -50.03 -7.40 -6.80
CA PHE A 114 -51.47 -7.51 -6.84
C PHE A 114 -51.90 -7.80 -8.28
N ASN A 115 -52.75 -8.81 -8.46
CA ASN A 115 -53.32 -9.18 -9.75
C ASN A 115 -54.86 -9.20 -9.64
N LEU A 116 -55.54 -8.57 -10.59
CA LEU A 116 -56.99 -8.60 -10.74
C LEU A 116 -57.33 -9.09 -12.15
N ASN A 117 -58.07 -10.19 -12.24
CA ASN A 117 -58.57 -10.74 -13.50
C ASN A 117 -60.09 -10.54 -13.55
N LEU A 118 -60.57 -9.83 -14.57
CA LEU A 118 -62.00 -9.63 -14.83
C LEU A 118 -62.37 -10.34 -16.12
N GLU A 119 -63.16 -11.40 -16.05
CA GLU A 119 -63.52 -12.21 -17.21
C GLU A 119 -65.02 -12.12 -17.48
N ASN A 120 -65.41 -12.16 -18.75
CA ASN A 120 -66.81 -12.17 -19.15
C ASN A 120 -67.10 -13.40 -20.02
N ALA A 121 -67.87 -14.35 -19.50
CA ALA A 121 -68.02 -15.66 -20.13
C ALA A 121 -69.18 -15.72 -21.14
N PHE A 122 -68.87 -15.95 -22.43
CA PHE A 122 -69.83 -16.12 -23.53
C PHE A 122 -69.58 -17.47 -24.25
N TYR A 123 -70.45 -18.47 -24.06
CA TYR A 123 -70.51 -19.74 -24.82
C TYR A 123 -69.26 -20.09 -25.66
N GLY A 124 -68.19 -20.55 -25.00
CA GLY A 124 -66.95 -21.01 -25.64
C GLY A 124 -65.84 -19.95 -25.81
N MET A 125 -66.07 -18.70 -25.39
CA MET A 125 -65.10 -17.62 -25.41
C MET A 125 -65.23 -16.74 -24.15
N ASP A 126 -64.13 -16.56 -23.43
CA ASP A 126 -64.07 -15.76 -22.19
C ASP A 126 -63.17 -14.52 -22.39
N PRO A 127 -63.67 -13.45 -23.03
CA PRO A 127 -62.94 -12.18 -23.08
C PRO A 127 -62.75 -11.61 -21.66
N GLY A 128 -61.52 -11.22 -21.33
CA GLY A 128 -61.20 -10.67 -20.02
C GLY A 128 -60.13 -9.58 -20.02
N MET A 129 -60.04 -8.86 -18.91
CA MET A 129 -59.05 -7.81 -18.64
C MET A 129 -58.23 -8.20 -17.41
N LYS A 130 -56.91 -8.10 -17.54
CA LYS A 130 -55.96 -8.37 -16.45
C LYS A 130 -55.29 -7.08 -16.01
N PHE A 131 -55.35 -6.79 -14.73
CA PHE A 131 -54.63 -5.70 -14.09
C PHE A 131 -53.58 -6.28 -13.16
N SER A 132 -52.36 -5.75 -13.23
CA SER A 132 -51.28 -6.15 -12.33
C SER A 132 -50.56 -4.90 -11.83
N GLY A 133 -50.27 -4.86 -10.53
CA GLY A 133 -49.42 -3.84 -9.92
C GLY A 133 -48.40 -4.51 -9.01
N TYR A 134 -47.22 -3.92 -8.90
CA TYR A 134 -46.20 -4.41 -7.97
C TYR A 134 -45.47 -3.26 -7.28
N ARG A 135 -45.00 -3.52 -6.05
CA ARG A 135 -44.11 -2.65 -5.29
C ARG A 135 -42.94 -3.47 -4.79
N THR A 136 -41.74 -3.09 -5.21
CA THR A 136 -40.49 -3.64 -4.70
C THR A 136 -39.77 -2.59 -3.89
N THR A 137 -39.39 -2.91 -2.66
CA THR A 137 -38.51 -2.10 -1.82
C THR A 137 -37.26 -2.90 -1.50
N GLN A 138 -36.11 -2.24 -1.52
CA GLN A 138 -34.84 -2.85 -1.16
C GLN A 138 -34.00 -1.83 -0.40
N GLY A 139 -33.31 -2.28 0.65
CA GLY A 139 -32.44 -1.43 1.44
C GLY A 139 -31.44 -2.22 2.27
N TYR A 140 -30.56 -1.52 2.98
CA TYR A 140 -29.63 -2.16 3.90
C TYR A 140 -30.38 -2.77 5.09
N LYS A 141 -29.96 -3.98 5.49
CA LYS A 141 -30.41 -4.56 6.75
C LYS A 141 -30.07 -3.62 7.91
N GLN A 142 -30.97 -3.51 8.88
CA GLN A 142 -30.76 -2.64 10.04
C GLN A 142 -29.49 -3.03 10.82
N SER A 143 -29.16 -4.32 10.88
CA SER A 143 -27.94 -4.86 11.49
C SER A 143 -26.64 -4.45 10.78
N GLU A 144 -26.72 -4.01 9.52
CA GLU A 144 -25.55 -3.65 8.72
C GLU A 144 -25.29 -2.14 8.68
N LYS A 145 -26.20 -1.30 9.19
CA LYS A 145 -26.01 0.17 9.21
C LYS A 145 -24.89 0.63 10.15
N TYR A 146 -24.71 -0.06 11.28
CA TYR A 146 -23.69 0.25 12.27
C TYR A 146 -23.04 -1.05 12.72
N LYS A 147 -21.97 -1.44 12.03
CA LYS A 147 -21.30 -2.73 12.25
C LYS A 147 -19.81 -2.54 12.49
N VAL A 148 -19.28 -3.30 13.45
CA VAL A 148 -17.85 -3.41 13.74
C VAL A 148 -17.43 -4.84 13.44
N GLU A 149 -16.45 -5.02 12.56
CA GLU A 149 -15.85 -6.32 12.25
C GLU A 149 -14.33 -6.22 12.36
N SER A 150 -13.69 -7.36 12.66
CA SER A 150 -12.23 -7.42 12.67
C SER A 150 -11.72 -7.58 11.25
N ALA A 151 -10.52 -7.06 10.98
CA ALA A 151 -9.84 -7.20 9.70
C ALA A 151 -8.45 -7.79 9.92
N TYR A 152 -8.04 -8.71 9.04
CA TYR A 152 -6.77 -9.41 9.14
C TYR A 152 -5.97 -9.34 7.84
N GLY A 153 -4.81 -8.67 7.93
CA GLY A 153 -3.79 -8.65 6.88
C GLY A 153 -3.13 -10.02 6.66
N TYR A 154 -2.35 -10.14 5.58
CA TYR A 154 -1.68 -11.37 5.14
C TYR A 154 -0.96 -12.16 6.25
N GLU A 155 -0.23 -11.46 7.13
CA GLU A 155 0.54 -12.09 8.21
C GLU A 155 -0.35 -12.75 9.27
N ASN A 156 -1.56 -12.21 9.45
CA ASN A 156 -2.48 -12.58 10.51
C ASN A 156 -3.74 -13.30 10.03
N THR A 157 -3.85 -13.63 8.74
CA THR A 157 -5.02 -14.28 8.13
C THR A 157 -5.50 -15.52 8.90
N THR A 158 -4.60 -16.32 9.47
CA THR A 158 -4.94 -17.52 10.28
C THR A 158 -5.81 -17.21 11.51
N ASN A 159 -5.78 -15.97 11.99
CA ASN A 159 -6.56 -15.56 13.16
C ASN A 159 -8.00 -15.19 12.80
N ALA A 160 -8.31 -14.97 11.52
CA ALA A 160 -9.63 -14.58 11.06
C ALA A 160 -10.69 -15.67 11.28
N THR A 161 -11.90 -15.22 11.59
CA THR A 161 -13.13 -16.02 11.61
C THR A 161 -13.94 -15.79 10.33
N LEU A 162 -15.04 -16.54 10.15
CA LEU A 162 -15.85 -16.49 8.92
C LEU A 162 -16.54 -15.14 8.66
N SER A 163 -16.70 -14.32 9.70
CA SER A 163 -17.28 -12.98 9.61
C SER A 163 -16.23 -11.88 9.43
N ASP A 164 -14.94 -12.18 9.60
CA ASP A 164 -13.89 -11.17 9.58
C ASP A 164 -13.43 -10.84 8.16
N VAL A 165 -13.00 -9.60 7.96
CA VAL A 165 -12.50 -9.12 6.66
C VAL A 165 -11.07 -9.60 6.44
N LEU A 166 -10.83 -10.20 5.28
CA LEU A 166 -9.50 -10.64 4.86
C LEU A 166 -8.90 -9.69 3.83
N ASP A 167 -7.58 -9.59 3.87
CA ASP A 167 -6.80 -8.74 2.98
C ASP A 167 -6.40 -9.51 1.71
N PHE A 168 -7.21 -9.37 0.67
CA PHE A 168 -6.94 -9.92 -0.66
C PHE A 168 -7.70 -9.15 -1.75
N ASN A 169 -7.21 -9.27 -2.98
CA ASN A 169 -7.89 -8.78 -4.17
C ASN A 169 -8.20 -9.93 -5.12
N ARG A 170 -9.22 -9.71 -5.95
CA ARG A 170 -9.64 -10.65 -6.99
C ARG A 170 -9.76 -9.93 -8.33
N GLU A 171 -9.02 -10.40 -9.33
CA GLU A 171 -9.00 -9.81 -10.67
C GLU A 171 -10.30 -10.13 -11.41
N LYS A 172 -11.01 -9.11 -11.92
CA LYS A 172 -12.29 -9.27 -12.65
C LYS A 172 -13.32 -10.05 -11.83
N ASP A 173 -13.46 -9.70 -10.56
CA ASP A 173 -14.49 -10.31 -9.71
C ASP A 173 -15.87 -10.12 -10.34
N ARG A 174 -16.55 -11.24 -10.59
CA ARG A 174 -17.83 -11.29 -11.31
C ARG A 174 -18.60 -12.52 -10.89
N THR A 175 -19.92 -12.45 -11.07
CA THR A 175 -20.78 -13.60 -10.91
C THR A 175 -20.33 -14.72 -11.86
N VAL A 176 -20.13 -15.91 -11.29
CA VAL A 176 -19.78 -17.11 -12.08
C VAL A 176 -21.04 -17.60 -12.79
N THR A 177 -20.92 -17.82 -14.10
CA THR A 177 -21.99 -18.35 -14.96
C THR A 177 -21.49 -19.58 -15.70
N ASN A 178 -22.39 -20.31 -16.38
CA ASN A 178 -21.99 -21.43 -17.24
C ASN A 178 -21.06 -21.01 -18.40
N ASN A 179 -21.03 -19.72 -18.73
CA ASN A 179 -20.15 -19.15 -19.77
C ASN A 179 -18.81 -18.64 -19.20
N THR A 180 -18.58 -18.79 -17.89
CA THR A 180 -17.33 -18.36 -17.24
C THR A 180 -16.22 -19.35 -17.57
N ILE A 181 -15.39 -19.02 -18.56
CA ILE A 181 -14.26 -19.85 -19.02
C ILE A 181 -13.04 -19.83 -18.07
N SER A 182 -12.92 -18.79 -17.23
CA SER A 182 -11.85 -18.65 -16.24
C SER A 182 -12.40 -18.04 -14.97
N LEU A 183 -12.02 -18.63 -13.83
CA LEU A 183 -12.29 -18.05 -12.52
C LEU A 183 -11.40 -16.80 -12.33
N PRO A 184 -11.89 -15.81 -11.57
CA PRO A 184 -11.10 -14.65 -11.16
C PRO A 184 -9.81 -15.07 -10.43
N LEU A 185 -8.67 -14.51 -10.82
CA LEU A 185 -7.41 -14.75 -10.12
C LEU A 185 -7.44 -14.01 -8.79
N THR A 186 -7.18 -14.73 -7.70
CA THR A 186 -7.21 -14.15 -6.36
C THR A 186 -5.79 -14.06 -5.81
N ASN A 187 -5.41 -12.90 -5.29
CA ASN A 187 -4.08 -12.67 -4.74
C ASN A 187 -4.17 -11.97 -3.38
N TYR A 188 -3.34 -12.41 -2.45
CA TYR A 188 -3.16 -11.71 -1.19
C TYR A 188 -2.55 -10.32 -1.40
N THR A 189 -2.87 -9.43 -0.49
CA THR A 189 -2.39 -8.04 -0.44
C THR A 189 -1.36 -7.94 0.67
N TYR A 190 -0.24 -8.60 0.47
CA TYR A 190 0.89 -8.53 1.40
C TYR A 190 1.67 -7.22 1.23
N ASP A 191 2.23 -6.73 2.34
CA ASP A 191 3.12 -5.56 2.31
C ASP A 191 4.43 -5.87 1.56
N LEU A 192 4.89 -4.89 0.79
CA LEU A 192 6.23 -4.85 0.22
C LEU A 192 7.08 -3.85 0.99
N TYR A 193 8.22 -4.30 1.50
CA TYR A 193 9.13 -3.46 2.27
C TYR A 193 10.39 -3.17 1.44
N ASN A 194 10.73 -1.89 1.32
CA ASN A 194 12.00 -1.45 0.75
C ASN A 194 13.00 -1.13 1.89
N ILE A 195 14.20 -1.70 1.80
CA ILE A 195 15.27 -1.52 2.79
C ILE A 195 16.32 -0.59 2.21
N GLN A 196 16.77 0.37 3.01
CA GLN A 196 17.91 1.21 2.70
C GLN A 196 18.81 1.37 3.91
N GLY A 197 20.10 1.09 3.74
CA GLY A 197 21.14 1.36 4.73
C GLY A 197 22.53 1.30 4.09
N GLN A 198 23.56 1.72 4.82
CA GLN A 198 24.93 1.59 4.33
C GLN A 198 25.29 0.10 4.22
N GLY A 199 25.58 -0.40 3.02
CA GLY A 199 25.95 -1.80 2.79
C GLY A 199 24.79 -2.81 2.79
N ILE A 200 23.54 -2.33 2.82
CA ILE A 200 22.32 -3.12 2.69
C ILE A 200 21.29 -2.39 1.82
N GLY A 201 20.63 -3.11 0.92
CA GLY A 201 19.53 -2.58 0.13
C GLY A 201 18.76 -3.68 -0.55
N GLY A 202 17.55 -3.35 -0.99
CA GLY A 202 16.67 -4.26 -1.71
C GLY A 202 15.27 -4.26 -1.15
N MET A 203 14.44 -5.17 -1.65
CA MET A 203 13.06 -5.30 -1.24
C MET A 203 12.81 -6.69 -0.67
N TYR A 204 11.91 -6.80 0.30
CA TYR A 204 11.48 -8.06 0.86
C TYR A 204 9.97 -8.05 1.12
N ARG A 205 9.40 -9.25 1.26
CA ARG A 205 7.99 -9.43 1.57
C ARG A 205 7.77 -10.61 2.51
N PRO A 206 6.63 -10.67 3.21
CA PRO A 206 6.28 -11.85 3.99
C PRO A 206 5.90 -13.02 3.08
N TYR A 207 6.14 -14.22 3.59
CA TYR A 207 5.74 -15.50 3.05
C TYR A 207 5.18 -16.34 4.19
N ARG A 208 4.25 -17.24 3.87
CA ARG A 208 3.64 -18.15 4.83
C ARG A 208 4.23 -19.55 4.67
N SER A 209 4.48 -20.24 5.78
CA SER A 209 4.99 -21.61 5.78
C SER A 209 3.92 -22.65 5.48
N GLN A 210 2.64 -22.30 5.56
CA GLN A 210 1.55 -23.15 5.17
C GLN A 210 0.72 -22.50 4.05
N THR A 211 0.29 -23.30 3.08
CA THR A 211 -0.69 -22.88 2.09
C THR A 211 -2.02 -22.67 2.80
N GLY A 212 -2.46 -21.42 2.87
CA GLY A 212 -3.76 -21.03 3.42
C GLY A 212 -4.83 -20.93 2.35
N PHE A 213 -5.96 -20.33 2.73
CA PHE A 213 -7.05 -19.98 1.84
C PHE A 213 -7.61 -18.62 2.24
N ILE A 214 -8.38 -18.02 1.33
CA ILE A 214 -9.09 -16.76 1.48
C ILE A 214 -10.53 -16.98 1.08
N PHE A 215 -11.42 -16.16 1.63
CA PHE A 215 -12.84 -16.28 1.43
C PHE A 215 -13.50 -14.92 1.61
N ASP A 216 -14.64 -14.74 0.94
CA ASP A 216 -15.52 -13.59 1.16
C ASP A 216 -16.25 -13.76 2.49
N ASN A 217 -16.42 -12.67 3.24
CA ASN A 217 -17.13 -12.66 4.52
C ASN A 217 -18.55 -13.20 4.35
N PHE A 218 -19.01 -13.96 5.36
CA PHE A 218 -20.41 -14.39 5.38
C PHE A 218 -21.36 -13.18 5.33
N THR A 219 -22.25 -13.18 4.33
CA THR A 219 -23.27 -12.16 4.13
C THR A 219 -24.58 -12.84 3.78
N GLN A 220 -25.67 -12.39 4.40
CA GLN A 220 -27.02 -12.91 4.16
C GLN A 220 -27.93 -11.77 3.70
N ASP A 221 -28.80 -12.06 2.74
CA ASP A 221 -29.91 -11.21 2.30
C ASP A 221 -31.23 -11.89 2.66
N ASP A 222 -32.19 -11.09 3.12
CA ASP A 222 -33.53 -11.57 3.44
C ASP A 222 -34.53 -10.90 2.50
N SER A 223 -35.41 -11.69 1.92
CA SER A 223 -36.42 -11.22 0.98
C SER A 223 -37.79 -11.74 1.38
N PHE A 224 -38.77 -10.83 1.43
CA PHE A 224 -40.16 -11.15 1.71
C PHE A 224 -41.02 -10.83 0.47
N GLY A 225 -41.72 -11.83 -0.04
CA GLY A 225 -42.61 -11.73 -1.20
C GLY A 225 -44.06 -12.01 -0.82
N GLY A 226 -44.99 -11.21 -1.34
CA GLY A 226 -46.42 -11.45 -1.22
C GLY A 226 -47.11 -11.25 -2.57
N THR A 227 -47.91 -12.21 -3.01
CA THR A 227 -48.82 -12.04 -4.16
C THR A 227 -50.26 -12.15 -3.67
N LEU A 228 -51.12 -11.28 -4.18
CA LEU A 228 -52.56 -11.37 -4.00
C LEU A 228 -53.24 -11.31 -5.38
N GLY A 229 -53.89 -12.40 -5.76
CA GLY A 229 -54.67 -12.54 -6.98
C GLY A 229 -56.16 -12.61 -6.67
N VAL A 230 -56.97 -11.81 -7.36
CA VAL A 230 -58.43 -11.89 -7.32
C VAL A 230 -58.95 -12.06 -8.73
N GLU A 231 -59.81 -13.04 -8.94
CA GLU A 231 -60.45 -13.32 -10.23
C GLU A 231 -61.96 -13.23 -10.08
N ILE A 232 -62.60 -12.48 -10.97
CA ILE A 232 -64.04 -12.29 -11.00
C ILE A 232 -64.51 -12.53 -12.43
N GLY A 233 -65.26 -13.60 -12.63
CA GLY A 233 -65.92 -13.92 -13.90
C GLY A 233 -67.43 -13.77 -13.82
N ALA A 234 -68.02 -13.06 -14.78
CA ALA A 234 -69.48 -12.90 -14.91
C ALA A 234 -69.95 -13.28 -16.32
N GLY A 235 -71.14 -13.86 -16.50
CA GLY A 235 -71.62 -14.34 -17.81
C GLY A 235 -72.72 -15.39 -17.68
N THR A 236 -72.65 -16.48 -18.46
CA THR A 236 -73.55 -17.64 -18.31
C THR A 236 -73.39 -18.39 -16.97
N GLY A 237 -72.34 -18.07 -16.22
CA GLY A 237 -72.13 -18.47 -14.82
C GLY A 237 -71.28 -17.40 -14.10
N THR A 238 -71.16 -17.55 -12.78
CA THR A 238 -70.31 -16.68 -11.94
C THR A 238 -69.21 -17.52 -11.29
N HIS A 239 -67.96 -17.09 -11.39
CA HIS A 239 -66.87 -17.67 -10.61
C HIS A 239 -66.06 -16.59 -9.91
N PHE A 240 -65.60 -16.93 -8.71
CA PHE A 240 -64.74 -16.09 -7.88
C PHE A 240 -63.51 -16.90 -7.51
N GLY A 241 -62.34 -16.38 -7.87
CA GLY A 241 -61.04 -16.96 -7.56
C GLY A 241 -60.27 -16.04 -6.63
N PHE A 242 -59.59 -16.62 -5.64
CA PHE A 242 -58.65 -15.92 -4.78
C PHE A 242 -57.38 -16.75 -4.69
N ASP A 243 -56.23 -16.10 -4.90
CA ASP A 243 -54.91 -16.66 -4.71
C ASP A 243 -54.11 -15.73 -3.79
N ALA A 244 -53.42 -16.32 -2.81
CA ALA A 244 -52.45 -15.60 -2.00
C ALA A 244 -51.23 -16.47 -1.78
N THR A 245 -50.06 -15.95 -2.18
CA THR A 245 -48.77 -16.62 -1.94
C THR A 245 -47.89 -15.73 -1.09
N VAL A 246 -47.32 -16.29 -0.03
CA VAL A 246 -46.26 -15.67 0.76
C VAL A 246 -44.97 -16.43 0.50
N THR A 247 -43.89 -15.72 0.24
CA THR A 247 -42.58 -16.30 -0.03
C THR A 247 -41.54 -15.62 0.87
N GLU A 248 -40.90 -16.41 1.71
CA GLU A 248 -39.69 -15.97 2.43
C GLU A 248 -38.48 -16.59 1.72
N SER A 249 -37.48 -15.77 1.45
CA SER A 249 -36.25 -16.22 0.81
C SER A 249 -35.05 -15.68 1.54
N GLU A 250 -34.16 -16.60 1.91
CA GLU A 250 -32.84 -16.28 2.44
C GLU A 250 -31.80 -16.65 1.38
N SER A 251 -30.90 -15.72 1.10
CA SER A 251 -29.75 -15.94 0.24
C SER A 251 -28.48 -15.64 1.04
N SER A 252 -27.49 -16.51 0.97
CA SER A 252 -26.22 -16.28 1.66
C SER A 252 -25.02 -16.52 0.76
N THR A 253 -23.94 -15.80 1.04
CA THR A 253 -22.64 -15.93 0.39
C THR A 253 -21.57 -16.11 1.45
N GLY A 254 -20.63 -17.05 1.26
CA GLY A 254 -19.52 -17.28 2.18
C GLY A 254 -18.72 -18.55 1.86
N LEU A 255 -17.74 -18.86 2.71
CA LEU A 255 -16.92 -20.06 2.61
C LEU A 255 -17.75 -21.34 2.66
N TRP A 256 -17.45 -22.30 1.77
CA TRP A 256 -18.03 -23.65 1.84
C TRP A 256 -17.43 -24.42 3.03
N THR A 257 -18.12 -24.37 4.16
CA THR A 257 -17.80 -25.12 5.39
C THR A 257 -18.42 -26.51 5.37
N ASN A 258 -19.65 -26.61 4.86
CA ASN A 258 -20.37 -27.87 4.72
C ASN A 258 -19.99 -28.56 3.41
N GLY A 259 -19.77 -29.88 3.47
CA GLY A 259 -19.43 -30.68 2.29
C GLY A 259 -18.03 -30.41 1.72
N ASN A 260 -17.13 -29.75 2.45
CA ASN A 260 -15.77 -29.42 2.00
C ASN A 260 -14.71 -30.18 2.80
N ALA A 261 -14.43 -31.43 2.38
CA ALA A 261 -13.43 -32.27 3.04
C ALA A 261 -11.98 -31.81 2.80
N ALA A 262 -11.74 -30.91 1.84
CA ALA A 262 -10.42 -30.35 1.57
C ALA A 262 -10.03 -29.23 2.56
N LEU A 263 -11.03 -28.53 3.14
CA LEU A 263 -10.82 -27.35 3.96
C LEU A 263 -9.81 -27.54 5.11
N PRO A 264 -9.82 -28.65 5.89
CA PRO A 264 -8.87 -28.84 6.99
C PRO A 264 -7.40 -28.79 6.58
N ARG A 265 -7.08 -29.12 5.31
CA ARG A 265 -5.69 -29.13 4.80
C ARG A 265 -5.07 -27.73 4.73
N PHE A 266 -5.90 -26.70 4.66
CA PHE A 266 -5.51 -25.30 4.54
C PHE A 266 -5.67 -24.50 5.84
N LEU A 267 -6.17 -25.13 6.90
CA LEU A 267 -6.27 -24.52 8.22
C LEU A 267 -4.92 -24.55 8.91
N GLU A 268 -4.30 -23.39 9.10
CA GLU A 268 -3.01 -23.30 9.77
C GLU A 268 -3.13 -23.47 11.29
N LYS A 269 -2.20 -24.24 11.86
CA LYS A 269 -2.16 -24.52 13.30
C LYS A 269 -1.83 -23.25 14.11
N LYS A 270 -2.72 -22.89 15.04
CA LYS A 270 -2.54 -21.70 15.90
C LYS A 270 -1.49 -21.92 17.02
N THR A 271 -1.44 -23.10 17.62
CA THR A 271 -0.60 -23.42 18.80
C THR A 271 0.21 -24.69 18.61
N GLY A 272 1.20 -24.97 19.47
CA GLY A 272 1.97 -26.22 19.43
C GLY A 272 2.80 -26.42 18.16
N ASN A 273 3.24 -25.33 17.54
CA ASN A 273 4.27 -25.38 16.51
C ASN A 273 5.64 -25.50 17.18
N TYR A 274 6.63 -26.06 16.48
CA TYR A 274 7.98 -26.13 17.00
C TYR A 274 8.59 -24.73 17.14
N PRO A 275 9.49 -24.48 18.11
CA PRO A 275 10.10 -23.16 18.30
C PRO A 275 10.88 -22.64 17.07
N ASN A 276 11.36 -23.55 16.22
CA ASN A 276 12.04 -23.26 14.96
C ASN A 276 11.08 -23.22 13.76
N TYR A 277 9.77 -23.33 13.93
CA TYR A 277 8.81 -23.13 12.84
C TYR A 277 8.37 -21.66 12.79
N GLU A 278 8.56 -21.02 11.63
CA GLU A 278 8.09 -19.65 11.38
C GLU A 278 6.80 -19.71 10.57
N LYS A 279 5.64 -19.37 11.16
CA LYS A 279 4.37 -19.27 10.41
C LYS A 279 4.48 -18.29 9.26
N VAL A 280 5.07 -17.13 9.56
CA VAL A 280 5.37 -16.06 8.61
C VAL A 280 6.87 -15.81 8.66
N PHE A 281 7.51 -15.79 7.50
CA PHE A 281 8.92 -15.46 7.34
C PHE A 281 9.10 -14.47 6.20
N PHE A 282 10.20 -13.74 6.22
CA PHE A 282 10.49 -12.70 5.25
C PHE A 282 11.65 -13.11 4.34
N LYS A 283 11.53 -12.80 3.05
CA LYS A 283 12.60 -13.05 2.06
C LYS A 283 12.74 -11.88 1.13
N ASN A 284 13.99 -11.63 0.75
CA ASN A 284 14.34 -10.69 -0.31
C ASN A 284 13.74 -11.15 -1.64
N ILE A 285 13.21 -10.19 -2.38
CA ILE A 285 12.73 -10.37 -3.74
C ILE A 285 13.96 -10.49 -4.64
N GLY A 286 14.01 -11.54 -5.47
CA GLY A 286 15.18 -11.85 -6.31
C GLY A 286 16.38 -12.41 -5.54
N GLY A 287 16.26 -12.68 -4.24
CA GLY A 287 17.33 -13.33 -3.47
C GLY A 287 17.54 -14.78 -3.89
N MET A 288 18.80 -15.22 -3.98
CA MET A 288 19.16 -16.61 -4.27
C MET A 288 19.04 -17.44 -2.99
N HIS A 289 17.94 -18.18 -2.85
CA HIS A 289 17.69 -19.08 -1.73
C HIS A 289 17.35 -20.47 -2.27
N VAL A 290 17.76 -21.51 -1.54
CA VAL A 290 17.45 -22.89 -1.90
C VAL A 290 16.19 -23.32 -1.16
N ASP A 291 15.15 -23.72 -1.89
CA ASP A 291 13.97 -24.32 -1.29
C ASP A 291 14.22 -25.81 -1.00
N GLN A 292 14.20 -26.17 0.29
CA GLN A 292 14.44 -27.54 0.74
C GLN A 292 13.15 -28.39 0.70
N ASP A 293 11.98 -27.79 0.59
CA ASP A 293 10.68 -28.48 0.65
C ASP A 293 10.22 -28.98 -0.74
N GLN A 294 11.12 -29.57 -1.53
CA GLN A 294 10.79 -30.05 -2.87
C GLN A 294 9.68 -31.12 -2.86
N ASN A 295 9.58 -31.91 -1.79
CA ASN A 295 8.53 -32.92 -1.64
C ASN A 295 7.13 -32.28 -1.55
N LEU A 296 6.98 -31.20 -0.77
CA LEU A 296 5.72 -30.46 -0.66
C LEU A 296 5.31 -29.92 -2.04
N PHE A 297 6.24 -29.33 -2.78
CA PHE A 297 5.96 -28.78 -4.11
C PHE A 297 5.64 -29.87 -5.13
N LYS A 298 6.52 -30.86 -5.30
CA LYS A 298 6.40 -31.88 -6.37
C LYS A 298 5.32 -32.92 -6.09
N ASN A 299 5.23 -33.43 -4.87
CA ASN A 299 4.39 -34.60 -4.56
C ASN A 299 3.06 -34.22 -3.90
N ASN A 300 2.99 -33.10 -3.17
CA ASN A 300 1.78 -32.71 -2.43
C ASN A 300 0.96 -31.60 -3.11
N LEU A 301 1.58 -30.80 -3.99
CA LEU A 301 0.97 -29.65 -4.69
C LEU A 301 0.96 -29.80 -6.22
N GLY A 302 1.32 -30.97 -6.76
CA GLY A 302 1.29 -31.24 -8.20
C GLY A 302 2.41 -30.58 -9.02
N GLY A 303 3.44 -30.02 -8.38
CA GLY A 303 4.58 -29.41 -9.06
C GLY A 303 4.18 -28.20 -9.90
N TYR A 304 4.49 -28.23 -11.21
CA TYR A 304 4.14 -27.17 -12.15
C TYR A 304 2.79 -27.41 -12.85
N ASP A 305 2.16 -28.56 -12.60
CA ASP A 305 0.92 -28.94 -13.27
C ASP A 305 -0.28 -28.24 -12.63
N PRO A 306 -1.27 -27.80 -13.42
CA PRO A 306 -2.49 -27.22 -12.88
C PRO A 306 -3.33 -28.29 -12.19
N ILE A 307 -3.57 -28.09 -10.90
CA ILE A 307 -4.41 -28.96 -10.08
C ILE A 307 -5.80 -28.37 -9.83
N SER A 308 -6.82 -29.23 -9.72
CA SER A 308 -8.17 -28.83 -9.32
C SER A 308 -8.79 -29.84 -8.35
N PHE A 309 -9.59 -29.38 -7.39
CA PHE A 309 -10.29 -30.29 -6.48
C PHE A 309 -11.39 -31.07 -7.16
N LYS A 310 -11.59 -32.32 -6.76
CA LYS A 310 -12.74 -33.12 -7.16
C LYS A 310 -14.02 -32.59 -6.53
N LEU A 311 -14.98 -32.24 -7.38
CA LEU A 311 -16.36 -32.00 -6.97
C LEU A 311 -17.13 -33.33 -6.91
N THR A 312 -17.91 -33.53 -5.86
CA THR A 312 -18.77 -34.71 -5.65
C THR A 312 -20.21 -34.31 -5.38
N GLY A 313 -21.09 -35.30 -5.26
CA GLY A 313 -22.49 -35.10 -4.91
C GLY A 313 -23.38 -34.70 -6.09
N ALA A 314 -24.68 -34.59 -5.81
CA ALA A 314 -25.73 -34.34 -6.79
C ALA A 314 -25.77 -32.86 -7.23
N LYS A 315 -26.57 -32.55 -8.27
CA LYS A 315 -26.72 -31.19 -8.83
C LYS A 315 -27.00 -30.11 -7.76
N TRP A 316 -27.75 -30.45 -6.72
CA TRP A 316 -28.19 -29.55 -5.64
C TRP A 316 -27.53 -29.83 -4.29
N SER A 317 -26.54 -30.74 -4.25
CA SER A 317 -25.80 -31.09 -3.05
C SER A 317 -24.38 -31.43 -3.46
N ARG A 318 -23.63 -30.39 -3.85
CA ARG A 318 -22.23 -30.52 -4.28
C ARG A 318 -21.30 -30.48 -3.07
N GLY A 319 -20.26 -31.30 -3.11
CA GLY A 319 -19.18 -31.32 -2.14
C GLY A 319 -17.81 -31.26 -2.80
N VAL A 320 -16.77 -31.12 -1.99
CA VAL A 320 -15.35 -31.07 -2.39
C VAL A 320 -14.62 -32.18 -1.63
N THR A 321 -13.87 -33.04 -2.33
CA THR A 321 -13.03 -34.06 -1.67
C THR A 321 -11.60 -33.59 -1.49
N TYR A 322 -10.81 -34.36 -0.73
CA TYR A 322 -9.39 -34.09 -0.50
C TYR A 322 -8.51 -34.34 -1.73
N ASP A 323 -9.01 -35.08 -2.72
CA ASP A 323 -8.29 -35.42 -3.95
C ASP A 323 -8.26 -34.24 -4.93
N TYR A 324 -7.15 -34.12 -5.65
CA TYR A 324 -7.01 -33.20 -6.77
C TYR A 324 -6.64 -33.94 -8.06
N TYR A 325 -7.09 -33.38 -9.18
CA TYR A 325 -6.81 -33.84 -10.54
C TYR A 325 -5.80 -32.94 -11.21
N ASP A 326 -4.84 -33.55 -11.90
CA ASP A 326 -4.07 -32.88 -12.96
C ASP A 326 -4.94 -32.73 -14.21
N LYS A 327 -5.09 -31.50 -14.70
CA LYS A 327 -5.96 -31.18 -15.83
C LYS A 327 -5.41 -31.66 -17.19
N PHE A 328 -4.10 -31.90 -17.32
CA PHE A 328 -3.47 -32.36 -18.56
C PHE A 328 -3.32 -33.88 -18.62
N LEU A 329 -3.10 -34.52 -17.47
CA LEU A 329 -3.10 -35.98 -17.35
C LEU A 329 -4.50 -36.42 -16.93
N VAL A 330 -5.43 -36.50 -17.90
CA VAL A 330 -6.89 -36.71 -17.79
C VAL A 330 -7.35 -37.80 -16.78
N ASN A 331 -6.47 -38.64 -16.24
CA ASN A 331 -6.82 -39.68 -15.28
C ASN A 331 -5.83 -39.87 -14.10
N LYS A 332 -4.84 -38.98 -13.89
CA LYS A 332 -3.96 -39.12 -12.71
C LYS A 332 -4.57 -38.37 -11.52
N ILE A 333 -5.37 -39.10 -10.75
CA ILE A 333 -5.65 -38.72 -9.37
C ILE A 333 -4.34 -38.89 -8.63
N THR A 334 -3.75 -37.80 -8.13
CA THR A 334 -2.72 -37.93 -7.09
C THR A 334 -3.49 -38.04 -5.79
N PRO A 335 -3.57 -39.24 -5.17
CA PRO A 335 -4.15 -39.33 -3.84
C PRO A 335 -3.28 -38.43 -2.97
N ALA A 336 -3.87 -37.41 -2.36
CA ALA A 336 -3.19 -36.72 -1.27
C ALA A 336 -3.06 -37.75 -0.16
N THR A 337 -1.93 -38.47 -0.10
CA THR A 337 -1.65 -39.54 0.85
C THR A 337 -1.73 -38.97 2.26
N GLY A 338 -2.92 -39.01 2.87
CA GLY A 338 -3.20 -38.81 4.29
C GLY A 338 -2.57 -37.58 4.97
N THR A 339 -2.02 -36.60 4.26
CA THR A 339 -1.33 -35.46 4.87
C THR A 339 -2.40 -34.48 5.37
N PRO A 340 -2.57 -34.33 6.70
CA PRO A 340 -3.65 -33.52 7.24
C PRO A 340 -3.45 -32.03 6.97
N PHE A 341 -2.24 -31.59 6.61
CA PHE A 341 -1.89 -30.18 6.39
C PHE A 341 -0.93 -30.00 5.20
N LEU A 342 -1.15 -28.95 4.41
CA LEU A 342 -0.24 -28.51 3.33
C LEU A 342 0.73 -27.45 3.85
N ALA A 343 1.63 -27.88 4.74
CA ALA A 343 2.63 -27.03 5.38
C ALA A 343 4.06 -27.45 5.01
N ARG A 344 4.97 -26.48 5.03
CA ARG A 344 6.42 -26.70 5.02
C ARG A 344 6.85 -27.50 6.24
N ASN A 345 8.03 -28.10 6.16
CA ASN A 345 8.62 -28.84 7.28
C ASN A 345 8.81 -27.95 8.52
N GLN A 346 8.98 -28.58 9.68
CA GLN A 346 8.97 -27.92 11.01
C GLN A 346 10.22 -27.05 11.30
N TYR A 347 11.06 -26.77 10.31
CA TYR A 347 12.31 -26.02 10.47
C TYR A 347 12.22 -24.62 9.86
N ARG A 348 13.08 -23.69 10.30
CA ARG A 348 13.19 -22.36 9.69
C ARG A 348 13.75 -22.51 8.29
N LEU A 349 13.14 -21.82 7.33
CA LEU A 349 13.65 -21.81 5.96
C LEU A 349 15.04 -21.17 5.92
N SER A 350 15.99 -21.87 5.29
CA SER A 350 17.34 -21.33 5.04
C SER A 350 17.27 -20.12 4.12
N ARG A 351 17.90 -19.02 4.54
CA ARG A 351 17.88 -17.71 3.89
C ARG A 351 19.27 -17.09 4.01
N SER A 352 19.72 -16.39 2.97
CA SER A 352 20.95 -15.60 2.98
C SER A 352 20.91 -14.47 4.02
N GLN A 353 19.75 -13.86 4.17
CA GLN A 353 19.53 -12.76 5.10
C GLN A 353 18.34 -13.09 6.00
N SER A 354 18.55 -13.01 7.31
CA SER A 354 17.48 -13.20 8.29
C SER A 354 16.82 -11.85 8.56
N ILE A 355 15.52 -11.77 8.33
CA ILE A 355 14.69 -10.60 8.60
C ILE A 355 13.66 -11.00 9.65
N GLN A 356 13.68 -10.29 10.78
CA GLN A 356 12.80 -10.51 11.91
C GLN A 356 11.99 -9.25 12.18
N LYS A 357 10.69 -9.43 12.35
CA LYS A 357 9.72 -8.37 12.59
C LYS A 357 9.19 -8.55 14.01
N LEU A 358 9.28 -7.51 14.83
CA LEU A 358 8.79 -7.50 16.20
C LEU A 358 7.58 -6.58 16.32
N THR A 359 6.48 -7.13 16.82
CA THR A 359 5.33 -6.34 17.25
C THR A 359 5.70 -5.45 18.44
N ARG A 360 4.90 -4.43 18.74
CA ARG A 360 5.08 -3.55 19.89
C ARG A 360 5.20 -4.35 21.19
N LYS A 361 4.33 -5.35 21.35
CA LYS A 361 4.31 -6.22 22.54
C LYS A 361 5.60 -7.03 22.65
N GLU A 362 6.14 -7.53 21.54
CA GLU A 362 7.41 -8.28 21.53
C GLU A 362 8.61 -7.34 21.71
N ALA A 363 8.65 -6.21 21.01
CA ALA A 363 9.70 -5.21 21.11
C ALA A 363 9.80 -4.63 22.53
N SER A 364 8.69 -4.53 23.29
CA SER A 364 8.76 -4.10 24.70
C SER A 364 9.48 -5.07 25.64
N ARG A 365 9.68 -6.32 25.20
CA ARG A 365 10.33 -7.39 25.98
C ARG A 365 11.69 -7.78 25.42
N PHE A 366 11.80 -7.82 24.10
CA PHE A 366 12.94 -8.36 23.36
C PHE A 366 13.56 -7.36 22.39
N GLY A 367 12.92 -6.20 22.20
CA GLY A 367 13.41 -5.08 21.39
C GLY A 367 14.64 -4.45 22.03
N PHE A 368 15.38 -3.65 21.27
CA PHE A 368 16.33 -2.72 21.89
C PHE A 368 15.56 -1.65 22.68
N LYS A 369 16.20 -0.78 23.48
CA LYS A 369 15.51 0.34 24.15
C LYS A 369 14.85 1.29 23.12
N THR A 370 13.70 0.90 22.58
CA THR A 370 12.99 1.57 21.49
C THR A 370 12.17 2.70 22.04
N LYS A 371 12.35 3.91 21.51
CA LYS A 371 11.38 5.00 21.69
C LYS A 371 10.18 4.70 20.80
N PHE A 372 9.18 4.01 21.31
CA PHE A 372 7.94 3.80 20.56
C PHE A 372 7.31 5.12 20.13
N SER A 373 6.60 5.12 18.99
CA SER A 373 5.88 6.31 18.55
C SER A 373 4.80 6.67 19.56
N PRO A 374 4.59 7.95 19.87
CA PRO A 374 3.46 8.38 20.70
C PRO A 374 2.10 7.99 20.10
N TYR A 375 2.05 7.75 18.78
CA TYR A 375 0.86 7.29 18.07
C TYR A 375 0.67 5.76 18.16
N SER A 376 1.67 5.02 18.65
CA SER A 376 1.61 3.59 18.95
C SER A 376 1.23 3.36 20.42
N LYS A 377 -0.06 3.54 20.73
CA LYS A 377 -0.59 3.37 22.10
C LYS A 377 -0.58 1.91 22.56
N ARG A 378 -0.06 1.66 23.77
CA ARG A 378 -0.12 0.35 24.45
C ARG A 378 -1.57 -0.12 24.63
N GLY A 379 -1.82 -1.41 24.45
CA GLY A 379 -3.14 -2.03 24.54
C GLY A 379 -4.00 -1.89 23.27
N GLN A 380 -3.82 -0.81 22.50
CA GLN A 380 -4.53 -0.60 21.24
C GLN A 380 -3.72 -1.06 20.02
N HIS A 381 -2.40 -0.84 20.06
CA HIS A 381 -1.50 -1.07 18.93
C HIS A 381 -0.42 -2.11 19.26
N ASP A 382 -0.70 -3.02 20.19
CA ASP A 382 0.26 -4.03 20.66
C ASP A 382 0.70 -5.00 19.54
N HIS A 383 -0.20 -5.25 18.59
CA HIS A 383 0.04 -6.00 17.35
C HIS A 383 0.78 -5.22 16.26
N HIS A 384 0.96 -3.90 16.38
CA HIS A 384 1.68 -3.14 15.35
C HIS A 384 3.16 -3.46 15.40
N THR A 385 3.78 -3.53 14.24
CA THR A 385 5.23 -3.63 14.13
C THR A 385 5.89 -2.39 14.67
N SER A 386 6.92 -2.59 15.47
CA SER A 386 7.70 -1.49 16.05
C SER A 386 9.18 -1.58 15.71
N GLU A 387 9.70 -2.79 15.49
CA GLU A 387 11.10 -3.02 15.21
C GLU A 387 11.27 -4.09 14.12
N ILE A 388 12.18 -3.83 13.18
CA ILE A 388 12.62 -4.82 12.20
C ILE A 388 14.13 -4.99 12.35
N ARG A 389 14.58 -6.24 12.48
CA ARG A 389 15.98 -6.61 12.56
C ARG A 389 16.39 -7.36 11.32
N ILE A 390 17.55 -7.01 10.80
CA ILE A 390 18.12 -7.67 9.64
C ILE A 390 19.54 -8.12 9.98
N LEU A 391 19.77 -9.42 9.91
CA LEU A 391 21.10 -10.02 10.04
C LEU A 391 21.62 -10.37 8.65
N LYS A 392 22.72 -9.72 8.26
CA LYS A 392 23.40 -9.94 6.99
C LYS A 392 24.25 -11.23 7.02
N GLU A 393 24.63 -11.72 5.85
CA GLU A 393 25.54 -12.87 5.67
C GLU A 393 26.88 -12.69 6.42
N GLY A 394 27.40 -11.46 6.51
CA GLY A 394 28.63 -11.14 7.23
C GLY A 394 28.49 -11.08 8.75
N GLY A 395 27.28 -11.28 9.28
CA GLY A 395 26.99 -11.22 10.71
C GLY A 395 26.61 -9.83 11.22
N GLU A 396 26.64 -8.79 10.38
CA GLU A 396 26.25 -7.44 10.82
C GLU A 396 24.73 -7.34 11.02
N HIS A 397 24.33 -6.65 12.09
CA HIS A 397 22.92 -6.44 12.44
C HIS A 397 22.48 -5.01 12.12
N TYR A 398 21.41 -4.88 11.35
CA TYR A 398 20.71 -3.62 11.10
C TYR A 398 19.41 -3.61 11.87
N ILE A 399 19.25 -2.64 12.76
CA ILE A 399 18.10 -2.52 13.65
C ILE A 399 17.30 -1.29 13.24
N TYR A 400 16.11 -1.51 12.72
CA TYR A 400 15.11 -0.49 12.42
C TYR A 400 14.16 -0.35 13.60
N GLY A 401 14.61 0.27 14.70
CA GLY A 401 13.92 0.30 15.99
C GLY A 401 12.97 1.48 16.23
N ARG A 402 12.71 2.33 15.22
CA ARG A 402 11.81 3.48 15.36
C ARG A 402 10.82 3.56 14.20
N ALA A 403 9.57 3.22 14.45
CA ALA A 403 8.49 3.37 13.47
C ALA A 403 7.90 4.80 13.44
N ALA A 404 7.86 5.45 12.28
CA ALA A 404 7.15 6.69 12.02
C ALA A 404 5.71 6.38 11.59
N TYR A 405 4.74 7.13 12.11
CA TYR A 405 3.32 6.83 11.99
C TYR A 405 2.57 7.81 11.09
N ASN A 406 1.68 7.28 10.25
CA ASN A 406 0.52 8.02 9.80
C ASN A 406 -0.49 7.96 10.95
N VAL A 407 -1.03 9.10 11.36
CA VAL A 407 -1.96 9.23 12.48
C VAL A 407 -3.39 8.98 11.99
N VAL A 408 -3.73 9.56 10.84
CA VAL A 408 -5.01 9.35 10.17
C VAL A 408 -4.86 9.62 8.68
N LYS A 409 -5.53 8.81 7.87
CA LYS A 409 -5.80 9.08 6.44
C LYS A 409 -7.31 9.11 6.22
N LYS A 410 -7.80 10.04 5.41
CA LYS A 410 -9.19 10.14 4.97
C LYS A 410 -9.23 10.25 3.46
N GLU A 411 -10.02 9.40 2.85
CA GLU A 411 -10.33 9.42 1.42
C GLU A 411 -11.82 9.69 1.30
N VAL A 412 -12.18 10.81 0.69
CA VAL A 412 -13.55 11.33 0.70
C VAL A 412 -14.01 11.56 -0.72
N THR A 413 -15.21 11.07 -1.03
CA THR A 413 -15.90 11.27 -2.30
C THR A 413 -17.34 11.65 -2.02
N PHE A 414 -17.84 12.67 -2.71
CA PHE A 414 -19.18 13.18 -2.46
C PHE A 414 -19.78 13.83 -3.72
N ASP A 415 -21.10 13.90 -3.77
CA ASP A 415 -21.86 14.58 -4.82
C ASP A 415 -21.62 16.09 -4.78
N VAL A 416 -21.39 16.69 -5.94
CA VAL A 416 -21.20 18.14 -6.14
C VAL A 416 -22.34 18.79 -6.94
N GLY A 417 -23.44 18.07 -7.12
CA GLY A 417 -24.66 18.56 -7.73
C GLY A 417 -24.67 18.50 -9.26
N THR A 418 -25.78 18.96 -9.85
CA THR A 418 -26.01 18.81 -11.30
C THR A 418 -25.33 19.81 -12.20
N THR A 419 -24.95 20.96 -11.64
CA THR A 419 -24.26 22.06 -12.33
C THR A 419 -23.12 22.56 -11.46
N PRO A 420 -22.08 21.74 -11.23
CA PRO A 420 -20.97 22.11 -10.38
C PRO A 420 -20.18 23.27 -10.99
N SER A 421 -19.70 24.19 -10.14
CA SER A 421 -18.76 25.24 -10.54
C SER A 421 -17.34 24.66 -10.62
N ALA A 422 -17.15 23.74 -11.56
CA ALA A 422 -15.87 23.10 -11.81
C ALA A 422 -14.99 23.99 -12.71
N ASN A 423 -13.72 24.13 -12.36
CA ASN A 423 -12.73 24.84 -13.14
C ASN A 423 -11.97 23.84 -14.02
N CYS A 424 -12.17 23.92 -15.34
CA CYS A 424 -11.57 23.00 -16.30
C CYS A 424 -10.04 23.10 -16.39
N ASP A 425 -9.45 24.27 -16.13
CA ASP A 425 -8.00 24.47 -16.20
C ASP A 425 -7.26 23.77 -15.06
N THR A 426 -7.89 23.74 -13.88
CA THR A 426 -7.31 23.17 -12.66
C THR A 426 -7.83 21.76 -12.34
N GLY A 427 -8.96 21.35 -12.94
CA GLY A 427 -9.65 20.11 -12.61
C GLY A 427 -10.27 20.11 -11.21
N LEU A 428 -10.52 21.28 -10.63
CA LEU A 428 -11.03 21.43 -9.26
C LEU A 428 -12.49 21.89 -9.24
N VAL A 429 -13.21 21.46 -8.20
CA VAL A 429 -14.58 21.88 -7.90
C VAL A 429 -14.65 22.41 -6.47
N ALA A 430 -15.33 23.55 -6.31
CA ALA A 430 -15.61 24.13 -5.00
C ALA A 430 -16.72 23.35 -4.30
N TYR A 431 -16.64 23.24 -2.97
CA TYR A 431 -17.67 22.58 -2.15
C TYR A 431 -17.86 23.29 -0.81
N ASN A 432 -19.01 23.06 -0.17
CA ASN A 432 -19.34 23.58 1.16
C ASN A 432 -18.92 22.60 2.26
N PRO A 433 -17.92 22.92 3.08
CA PRO A 433 -17.48 22.05 4.17
C PRO A 433 -18.58 21.78 5.21
N GLY A 434 -18.64 20.55 5.69
CA GLY A 434 -19.61 20.10 6.69
C GLY A 434 -21.01 19.82 6.13
N SER A 435 -21.30 20.27 4.90
CA SER A 435 -22.53 19.97 4.17
C SER A 435 -22.26 18.94 3.08
N ASP A 436 -21.50 19.32 2.04
CA ASP A 436 -21.34 18.52 0.83
C ASP A 436 -20.45 17.30 1.10
N ASN A 437 -19.38 17.48 1.88
CA ASN A 437 -18.48 16.41 2.30
C ASN A 437 -18.97 15.70 3.60
N SER A 438 -20.27 15.43 3.70
CA SER A 438 -20.87 14.78 4.87
C SER A 438 -22.01 13.80 4.48
N PRO A 439 -22.44 12.90 5.39
CA PRO A 439 -23.64 12.10 5.19
C PRO A 439 -24.93 12.93 5.02
N GLY A 440 -24.91 14.21 5.39
CA GLY A 440 -26.01 15.15 5.23
C GLY A 440 -26.00 15.91 3.89
N ASN A 441 -25.21 15.45 2.91
CA ASN A 441 -25.15 16.06 1.59
C ASN A 441 -26.57 16.19 1.00
N SER A 442 -26.92 17.41 0.61
CA SER A 442 -28.24 17.79 0.09
C SER A 442 -28.18 18.40 -1.31
N GLN A 443 -27.05 18.21 -2.01
CA GLN A 443 -26.87 18.63 -3.39
C GLN A 443 -27.93 18.04 -4.33
N SER A 444 -28.07 18.67 -5.50
CA SER A 444 -29.11 18.35 -6.48
C SER A 444 -28.87 17.06 -7.28
N GLY A 445 -27.72 16.40 -7.09
CA GLY A 445 -27.35 15.16 -7.77
C GLY A 445 -27.93 13.92 -7.10
N ASP A 446 -27.09 12.90 -6.92
CA ASP A 446 -27.43 11.64 -6.27
C ASP A 446 -27.23 11.66 -4.74
N ARG A 447 -26.72 12.78 -4.19
CA ARG A 447 -26.40 12.95 -2.76
C ARG A 447 -25.41 11.91 -2.23
N TYR A 448 -24.58 11.35 -3.10
CA TYR A 448 -23.57 10.38 -2.73
C TYR A 448 -22.60 10.97 -1.70
N PHE A 449 -22.27 10.18 -0.69
CA PHE A 449 -21.18 10.46 0.23
C PHE A 449 -20.50 9.16 0.62
N ASN A 450 -19.19 9.10 0.46
CA ASN A 450 -18.36 8.02 0.93
C ASN A 450 -17.10 8.58 1.59
N ARG A 451 -16.73 8.01 2.74
CA ARG A 451 -15.51 8.34 3.45
C ARG A 451 -14.87 7.07 3.98
N VAL A 452 -13.65 6.81 3.56
CA VAL A 452 -12.79 5.79 4.15
C VAL A 452 -11.82 6.49 5.09
N LYS A 453 -11.77 6.04 6.35
CA LYS A 453 -10.83 6.55 7.36
C LYS A 453 -9.88 5.44 7.78
N THR A 454 -8.61 5.56 7.40
CA THR A 454 -7.55 4.68 7.91
C THR A 454 -7.05 5.22 9.25
N PRO A 455 -7.05 4.42 10.33
CA PRO A 455 -6.53 4.83 11.64
C PRO A 455 -5.00 4.90 11.63
N ALA A 456 -4.37 5.03 12.80
CA ALA A 456 -2.93 5.16 12.88
C ALA A 456 -2.21 3.88 12.42
N TYR A 457 -1.18 4.00 11.56
CA TYR A 457 -0.35 2.88 11.11
C TYR A 457 1.08 3.34 10.84
N ALA A 458 2.06 2.43 10.93
CA ALA A 458 3.45 2.73 10.63
C ALA A 458 3.66 2.84 9.12
N HIS A 459 4.24 3.95 8.64
CA HIS A 459 4.57 4.13 7.23
C HIS A 459 6.06 3.95 6.94
N THR A 460 6.93 4.03 7.95
CA THR A 460 8.38 3.90 7.80
C THR A 460 9.01 3.38 9.08
N TYR A 461 10.00 2.51 8.95
CA TYR A 461 10.84 2.06 10.07
C TYR A 461 12.23 2.64 9.87
N LEU A 462 12.68 3.45 10.83
CA LEU A 462 13.95 4.17 10.75
C LEU A 462 15.07 3.31 11.34
N LEU A 463 16.20 3.28 10.63
CA LEU A 463 17.43 2.63 11.11
C LEU A 463 17.90 3.34 12.37
N THR A 464 17.96 2.63 13.49
CA THR A 464 18.39 3.16 14.80
C THR A 464 19.79 2.71 15.18
N SER A 465 20.21 1.52 14.73
CA SER A 465 21.54 0.98 15.02
C SER A 465 22.05 0.07 13.91
N VAL A 466 23.36 0.10 13.67
CA VAL A 466 24.11 -0.90 12.89
C VAL A 466 25.19 -1.46 13.80
N LEU A 467 25.26 -2.78 13.94
CA LEU A 467 26.16 -3.50 14.83
C LEU A 467 27.06 -4.43 14.03
N SER A 468 28.34 -4.52 14.39
CA SER A 468 29.24 -5.52 13.80
C SER A 468 28.91 -6.94 14.25
N SER A 469 29.48 -7.93 13.56
CA SER A 469 29.27 -9.35 13.82
C SER A 469 29.76 -9.82 15.20
N ASP A 470 30.69 -9.08 15.80
CA ASP A 470 31.30 -9.32 17.10
C ASP A 470 30.74 -8.40 18.21
N TYR A 471 29.69 -7.61 17.91
CA TYR A 471 29.09 -6.71 18.89
C TYR A 471 28.43 -7.48 20.03
N GLN A 472 28.71 -7.06 21.26
CA GLN A 472 28.08 -7.61 22.47
C GLN A 472 27.64 -6.45 23.37
N ASP A 473 26.35 -6.44 23.70
CA ASP A 473 25.73 -5.51 24.63
C ASP A 473 26.00 -5.99 26.07
N ILE A 474 26.90 -5.32 26.79
CA ILE A 474 27.33 -5.75 28.13
C ILE A 474 26.28 -5.38 29.18
N SER A 475 25.73 -4.17 29.06
CA SER A 475 24.86 -3.55 30.06
C SER A 475 23.36 -3.75 29.77
N ALA A 476 23.03 -4.42 28.66
CA ALA A 476 21.68 -4.67 28.17
C ALA A 476 20.85 -3.39 27.97
N ASP A 477 21.51 -2.28 27.61
CA ASP A 477 20.89 -0.98 27.36
C ASP A 477 21.01 -0.51 25.90
N GLY A 478 21.41 -1.41 25.01
CA GLY A 478 21.70 -1.13 23.61
C GLY A 478 23.04 -0.42 23.44
N PRO A 479 23.34 0.09 22.22
CA PRO A 479 24.68 0.58 21.91
C PRO A 479 25.17 1.71 22.82
N THR A 480 26.21 1.39 23.60
CA THR A 480 26.97 2.23 24.52
C THR A 480 28.48 1.98 24.39
N ASP A 481 29.31 2.80 25.04
CA ASP A 481 30.77 2.76 24.87
C ASP A 481 31.46 1.60 25.58
N ASP A 482 30.83 1.02 26.60
CA ASP A 482 31.31 -0.17 27.30
C ASP A 482 31.18 -1.45 26.48
N ASP A 483 30.29 -1.47 25.49
CA ASP A 483 30.03 -2.64 24.64
C ASP A 483 31.25 -3.11 23.86
N LEU A 484 31.30 -4.41 23.51
CA LEU A 484 32.32 -4.96 22.63
C LEU A 484 31.96 -4.77 21.14
N GLY A 485 32.94 -4.91 20.25
CA GLY A 485 32.75 -4.71 18.80
C GLY A 485 32.55 -3.25 18.42
N THR A 486 31.84 -2.99 17.31
CA THR A 486 31.58 -1.64 16.80
C THR A 486 30.10 -1.41 16.58
N TYR A 487 29.66 -0.15 16.75
CA TYR A 487 28.30 0.25 16.50
C TYR A 487 28.23 1.61 15.80
N THR A 488 27.13 1.82 15.07
CA THR A 488 26.68 3.14 14.61
C THR A 488 25.24 3.34 15.07
N LYS A 489 24.99 4.40 15.83
CA LYS A 489 23.70 4.74 16.44
C LYS A 489 23.10 5.96 15.77
N PHE A 490 21.82 5.92 15.47
CA PHE A 490 21.07 6.96 14.76
C PHE A 490 19.96 7.50 15.67
N SER A 491 19.98 8.80 15.91
CA SER A 491 19.00 9.49 16.74
C SER A 491 18.14 10.41 15.89
N TYR A 492 16.83 10.38 16.16
CA TYR A 492 15.84 11.15 15.42
C TYR A 492 15.03 12.04 16.35
N THR A 493 14.61 13.17 15.81
CA THR A 493 13.80 14.17 16.51
C THR A 493 12.59 14.57 15.68
N SER A 494 11.48 14.87 16.34
CA SER A 494 10.33 15.53 15.70
C SER A 494 10.44 17.02 15.97
N LYS A 495 10.35 17.82 14.90
CA LYS A 495 10.23 19.28 15.02
C LYS A 495 8.78 19.73 15.14
N ASN A 496 7.83 18.89 14.72
CA ASN A 496 6.40 19.14 14.84
C ASN A 496 5.88 18.49 16.14
N LYS A 497 6.34 18.99 17.30
CA LYS A 497 6.11 18.35 18.62
C LYS A 497 4.66 18.44 19.11
N LYS A 498 3.94 19.50 18.74
CA LYS A 498 2.57 19.78 19.20
C LYS A 498 1.50 19.23 18.27
N VAL A 499 1.77 19.21 16.96
CA VAL A 499 0.78 18.91 15.93
C VAL A 499 1.43 18.01 14.87
N PRO A 500 0.80 16.90 14.42
CA PRO A 500 1.31 16.13 13.29
C PRO A 500 1.31 16.97 12.00
N TYR A 501 2.11 16.55 11.02
CA TYR A 501 2.14 17.21 9.71
C TYR A 501 0.87 16.88 8.92
N ARG A 502 0.10 17.91 8.57
CA ARG A 502 -1.18 17.79 7.86
C ARG A 502 -0.97 17.94 6.37
N TRP A 503 -1.31 16.92 5.59
CA TRP A 503 -1.21 16.94 4.14
C TRP A 503 -2.58 16.72 3.49
N ARG A 504 -2.76 17.28 2.29
CA ARG A 504 -4.00 17.13 1.52
C ARG A 504 -3.73 17.20 0.03
N VAL A 505 -4.54 16.48 -0.74
CA VAL A 505 -4.65 16.63 -2.20
C VAL A 505 -6.13 16.73 -2.56
N PRO A 506 -6.58 17.82 -3.21
CA PRO A 506 -5.83 19.03 -3.54
C PRO A 506 -5.52 19.90 -2.30
N TYR A 507 -4.53 20.80 -2.40
CA TYR A 507 -4.10 21.65 -1.28
C TYR A 507 -5.06 22.81 -0.98
N ALA A 508 -5.71 23.36 -2.01
CA ALA A 508 -6.54 24.56 -1.91
C ALA A 508 -7.70 24.41 -0.91
N GLU A 509 -8.06 25.53 -0.28
CA GLU A 509 -9.15 25.57 0.70
C GLU A 509 -10.49 25.35 0.01
N ASN A 510 -11.33 24.47 0.56
CA ASN A 510 -12.69 24.18 0.09
C ASN A 510 -12.78 23.73 -1.39
N MET A 511 -11.69 23.17 -1.92
CA MET A 511 -11.62 22.58 -3.25
C MET A 511 -11.43 21.06 -3.19
N ALA A 512 -12.01 20.35 -4.15
CA ALA A 512 -11.85 18.92 -4.38
C ALA A 512 -11.50 18.66 -5.86
N ASN A 513 -10.91 17.52 -6.19
CA ASN A 513 -10.75 17.15 -7.59
C ASN A 513 -12.12 16.80 -8.17
N TYR A 514 -12.39 17.30 -9.37
CA TYR A 514 -13.67 17.11 -10.06
C TYR A 514 -13.68 15.81 -10.88
N ASP A 515 -14.74 15.03 -10.75
CA ASP A 515 -15.04 13.86 -11.57
C ASP A 515 -16.44 14.04 -12.18
N GLU A 516 -16.52 14.19 -13.50
CA GLU A 516 -17.77 14.44 -14.22
C GLU A 516 -18.67 13.21 -14.39
N GLY A 517 -18.23 12.03 -13.91
CA GLY A 517 -18.99 10.80 -14.06
C GLY A 517 -19.27 10.47 -15.53
N LEU A 518 -20.50 10.04 -15.83
CA LEU A 518 -20.98 9.81 -17.18
C LEU A 518 -21.54 11.11 -17.77
N ARG A 519 -20.96 11.61 -18.88
CA ARG A 519 -21.46 12.83 -19.56
C ARG A 519 -22.95 12.82 -19.91
N SER A 520 -23.54 11.64 -20.09
CA SER A 520 -24.97 11.48 -20.38
C SER A 520 -25.87 11.71 -19.16
N LEU A 521 -25.31 11.67 -17.95
CA LEU A 521 -25.99 11.88 -16.68
C LEU A 521 -25.43 13.14 -16.03
N LYS A 522 -26.32 13.99 -15.52
CA LYS A 522 -25.90 15.20 -14.79
C LYS A 522 -25.88 14.99 -13.28
N LYS A 523 -26.34 13.83 -12.78
CA LYS A 523 -26.57 13.61 -11.34
C LYS A 523 -25.43 12.87 -10.64
N ASP A 524 -24.42 12.44 -11.37
CA ASP A 524 -23.32 11.61 -10.89
C ASP A 524 -21.97 12.35 -10.84
N ASN A 525 -21.99 13.68 -10.91
CA ASN A 525 -20.82 14.52 -10.71
C ASN A 525 -20.30 14.38 -9.27
N LYS A 526 -19.00 14.15 -9.12
CA LYS A 526 -18.37 13.93 -7.81
C LYS A 526 -17.19 14.85 -7.56
N GLY A 527 -17.01 15.19 -6.29
CA GLY A 527 -15.79 15.79 -5.76
C GLY A 527 -15.02 14.75 -4.94
N ASN A 528 -13.71 14.69 -5.11
CA ASN A 528 -12.85 13.82 -4.30
C ASN A 528 -11.66 14.58 -3.68
N TYR A 529 -11.29 14.21 -2.45
CA TYR A 529 -10.04 14.66 -1.85
C TYR A 529 -9.44 13.58 -0.94
N GLN A 530 -8.13 13.65 -0.77
CA GLN A 530 -7.38 12.88 0.22
C GLN A 530 -6.78 13.82 1.26
N TYR A 531 -6.89 13.42 2.53
CA TYR A 531 -6.34 14.15 3.66
C TYR A 531 -5.60 13.19 4.59
N GLY A 532 -4.52 13.65 5.21
CA GLY A 532 -3.92 12.88 6.29
C GLY A 532 -3.04 13.68 7.23
N GLU A 533 -2.69 13.06 8.34
CA GLU A 533 -1.85 13.61 9.39
C GLU A 533 -0.74 12.61 9.69
N LYS A 534 0.53 13.01 9.59
CA LYS A 534 1.66 12.09 9.79
C LYS A 534 2.75 12.65 10.69
N GLU A 535 3.46 11.75 11.33
CA GLU A 535 4.68 12.03 12.07
C GLU A 535 5.84 12.30 11.10
N LEU A 536 6.57 13.40 11.29
CA LEU A 536 7.82 13.68 10.57
C LEU A 536 8.98 13.61 11.55
N LEU A 537 9.90 12.69 11.28
CA LEU A 537 11.12 12.49 12.05
C LEU A 537 12.33 12.85 11.19
N TYR A 538 13.22 13.63 11.76
CA TYR A 538 14.46 14.05 11.13
C TYR A 538 15.63 13.50 11.92
N ILE A 539 16.68 13.08 11.23
CA ILE A 539 17.92 12.69 11.88
C ILE A 539 18.52 13.90 12.59
N GLU A 540 18.96 13.69 13.82
CA GLU A 540 19.54 14.71 14.68
C GLU A 540 21.02 14.43 14.93
N LYS A 541 21.35 13.16 15.17
CA LYS A 541 22.70 12.74 15.55
C LYS A 541 22.99 11.33 15.04
N ILE A 542 24.17 11.13 14.47
CA ILE A 542 24.77 9.80 14.25
C ILE A 542 25.99 9.69 15.15
N GLU A 543 26.15 8.56 15.81
CA GLU A 543 27.23 8.33 16.77
C GLU A 543 27.89 6.98 16.54
N THR A 544 29.21 6.96 16.56
CA THR A 544 30.03 5.75 16.65
C THR A 544 30.86 5.81 17.92
N LYS A 545 31.67 4.78 18.19
CA LYS A 545 32.63 4.80 19.32
C LYS A 545 33.62 5.97 19.29
N THR A 546 33.91 6.52 18.11
CA THR A 546 34.98 7.51 17.94
C THR A 546 34.50 8.87 17.44
N HIS A 547 33.35 8.93 16.77
CA HIS A 547 32.87 10.15 16.11
C HIS A 547 31.39 10.40 16.37
N VAL A 548 31.03 11.69 16.31
CA VAL A 548 29.65 12.15 16.38
C VAL A 548 29.38 13.08 15.19
N ALA A 549 28.35 12.81 14.41
CA ALA A 549 27.85 13.71 13.37
C ALA A 549 26.52 14.33 13.79
N ILE A 550 26.46 15.66 13.80
CA ILE A 550 25.26 16.44 14.15
C ILE A 550 24.63 17.01 12.89
N PHE A 551 23.30 16.87 12.79
CA PHE A 551 22.51 17.33 11.65
C PHE A 551 21.74 18.59 12.06
N THR A 552 22.18 19.73 11.56
CA THR A 552 21.50 21.01 11.77
C THR A 552 20.45 21.19 10.69
N ILE A 553 19.20 21.43 11.09
CA ILE A 553 18.06 21.60 10.18
C ILE A 553 17.34 22.92 10.43
N THR A 554 16.84 23.53 9.36
CA THR A 554 16.04 24.76 9.37
C THR A 554 14.69 24.54 8.71
N ALA A 555 13.73 25.42 9.00
CA ALA A 555 12.40 25.32 8.40
C ALA A 555 12.47 25.60 6.90
N ARG A 556 11.69 24.84 6.12
CA ARG A 556 11.48 25.13 4.70
C ARG A 556 10.50 26.29 4.53
N LYS A 557 10.69 27.06 3.45
CA LYS A 557 9.76 28.09 2.97
C LYS A 557 8.66 27.53 2.05
N ASP A 558 8.81 26.30 1.60
CA ASP A 558 7.79 25.47 0.98
C ASP A 558 7.41 24.28 1.89
N GLY A 559 6.44 23.46 1.47
CA GLY A 559 6.07 22.26 2.22
C GLY A 559 5.27 22.56 3.48
N TYR A 560 4.54 23.67 3.52
CA TYR A 560 3.57 23.96 4.57
C TYR A 560 2.43 22.96 4.51
N GLY A 561 2.02 22.43 5.66
CA GLY A 561 0.83 21.61 5.77
C GLY A 561 -0.43 22.43 5.61
N VAL A 562 -1.57 21.74 5.51
CA VAL A 562 -2.88 22.37 5.44
C VAL A 562 -3.45 22.67 6.83
N LYS A 563 -4.38 23.62 6.90
CA LYS A 563 -5.13 23.96 8.11
C LYS A 563 -5.90 22.75 8.67
N GLY A 564 -6.49 21.95 7.79
CA GLY A 564 -7.23 20.74 8.17
C GLY A 564 -7.76 19.97 6.97
N GLU A 565 -8.80 19.16 7.19
CA GLU A 565 -9.40 18.31 6.15
C GLU A 565 -9.92 19.09 4.94
N ASN A 566 -10.30 20.36 5.12
CA ASN A 566 -10.79 21.23 4.05
C ASN A 566 -9.70 22.05 3.35
N GLY A 567 -8.42 21.70 3.56
CA GLY A 567 -7.30 22.32 2.85
C GLY A 567 -6.97 23.72 3.35
N GLY A 568 -6.31 24.49 2.48
CA GLY A 568 -5.88 25.84 2.76
C GLY A 568 -4.56 25.91 3.53
N ALA A 569 -3.79 26.96 3.28
CA ALA A 569 -2.58 27.24 4.02
C ALA A 569 -2.89 27.52 5.49
N ASP A 570 -2.17 26.85 6.40
CA ASP A 570 -2.20 27.21 7.81
C ASP A 570 -1.21 28.36 8.05
N THR A 571 -1.71 29.55 8.35
CA THR A 571 -0.87 30.73 8.62
C THR A 571 -0.66 30.99 10.12
N GLN A 572 -1.37 30.27 11.00
CA GLN A 572 -1.38 30.51 12.44
C GLN A 572 -0.51 29.51 13.20
N ASP A 573 -0.65 28.20 12.91
CA ASP A 573 0.20 27.14 13.47
C ASP A 573 0.65 26.18 12.36
N PRO A 574 1.45 26.67 11.39
CA PRO A 574 1.85 25.87 10.25
C PRO A 574 2.65 24.64 10.69
N SER A 575 2.12 23.45 10.41
CA SER A 575 2.97 22.26 10.34
C SER A 575 3.91 22.41 9.14
N LYS A 576 5.23 22.39 9.36
CA LYS A 576 6.23 22.62 8.31
C LYS A 576 7.09 21.39 8.08
N MET A 577 7.66 21.31 6.88
CA MET A 577 8.78 20.43 6.60
C MET A 577 10.11 21.16 6.86
N TRP A 578 11.16 20.39 7.14
CA TRP A 578 12.47 20.92 7.48
C TRP A 578 13.50 20.51 6.42
N LYS A 579 14.52 21.34 6.25
CA LYS A 579 15.65 21.11 5.35
C LYS A 579 16.92 20.97 6.14
N LEU A 580 17.85 20.19 5.61
CA LEU A 580 19.19 20.06 6.15
C LEU A 580 19.97 21.34 5.83
N GLU A 581 20.56 21.98 6.82
CA GLU A 581 21.41 23.16 6.61
C GLU A 581 22.89 22.76 6.58
N LYS A 582 23.30 21.97 7.58
CA LYS A 582 24.67 21.46 7.67
C LYS A 582 24.75 20.12 8.40
N ILE A 583 25.82 19.40 8.12
CA ILE A 583 26.25 18.21 8.87
C ILE A 583 27.63 18.50 9.43
N SER A 584 27.79 18.44 10.75
CA SER A 584 29.05 18.73 11.44
C SER A 584 29.59 17.45 12.08
N LEU A 585 30.79 17.03 11.70
CA LEU A 585 31.47 15.82 12.20
C LEU A 585 32.50 16.20 13.27
N TYR A 586 32.40 15.58 14.43
CA TYR A 586 33.27 15.80 15.59
C TYR A 586 33.95 14.50 16.02
N SER A 587 35.09 14.65 16.71
CA SER A 587 35.59 13.54 17.54
C SER A 587 34.66 13.41 18.75
N LYS A 588 34.31 12.17 19.10
CA LYS A 588 33.35 11.93 20.19
C LYS A 588 33.86 12.45 21.54
N PRO A 589 35.12 12.24 21.96
CA PRO A 589 35.61 12.74 23.25
C PRO A 589 35.54 14.26 23.36
N GLU A 590 35.93 14.99 22.32
CA GLU A 590 35.90 16.46 22.27
C GLU A 590 34.46 16.99 22.35
N TYR A 591 33.55 16.40 21.57
CA TYR A 591 32.14 16.78 21.60
C TYR A 591 31.48 16.52 22.95
N MET A 592 31.83 15.43 23.63
CA MET A 592 31.25 15.12 24.94
C MET A 592 31.81 16.00 26.07
N ALA A 593 33.05 16.48 25.94
CA ALA A 593 33.67 17.36 26.92
C ALA A 593 33.07 18.77 26.87
N ASP A 594 32.85 19.32 25.66
CA ASP A 594 32.22 20.63 25.47
C ASP A 594 31.43 20.68 24.15
N PRO A 595 30.13 20.31 24.16
CA PRO A 595 29.31 20.29 22.96
C PRO A 595 29.14 21.66 22.29
N GLU A 596 29.25 22.76 23.04
CA GLU A 596 29.00 24.11 22.52
C GLU A 596 30.22 24.69 21.82
N HIS A 597 31.43 24.34 22.26
CA HIS A 597 32.69 24.86 21.71
C HIS A 597 33.54 23.81 20.96
N ALA A 598 33.07 22.57 20.84
CA ALA A 598 33.77 21.54 20.06
C ALA A 598 34.03 22.01 18.62
N THR A 599 35.26 21.77 18.12
CA THR A 599 35.62 22.17 16.76
C THR A 599 35.31 21.03 15.78
N PRO A 600 34.48 21.25 14.75
CA PRO A 600 34.17 20.19 13.79
C PRO A 600 35.42 19.85 12.96
N ILE A 601 35.68 18.55 12.82
CA ILE A 601 36.74 18.02 11.94
C ILE A 601 36.40 18.36 10.49
N LYS A 602 35.12 18.18 10.12
CA LYS A 602 34.58 18.44 8.80
C LYS A 602 33.13 18.89 8.93
N GLU A 603 32.76 19.90 8.17
CA GLU A 603 31.35 20.28 7.99
C GLU A 603 30.96 20.19 6.51
N ALA A 604 29.76 19.69 6.24
CA ALA A 604 29.11 19.75 4.95
C ALA A 604 28.02 20.83 5.01
N HIS A 605 28.09 21.81 4.12
CA HIS A 605 27.14 22.94 4.05
C HIS A 605 26.26 22.79 2.82
N PHE A 606 24.95 23.01 3.00
CA PHE A 606 23.95 22.87 1.95
C PHE A 606 23.31 24.22 1.65
N VAL A 607 23.45 24.70 0.41
CA VAL A 607 22.93 25.99 -0.04
C VAL A 607 21.72 25.78 -0.94
N TYR A 608 20.63 26.47 -0.62
CA TYR A 608 19.35 26.31 -1.31
C TYR A 608 18.80 27.63 -1.85
N ASP A 609 17.87 27.51 -2.78
CA ASP A 609 16.92 28.55 -3.17
C ASP A 609 15.53 27.94 -3.45
N TYR A 610 14.61 28.74 -4.00
CA TYR A 610 13.27 28.30 -4.40
C TYR A 610 12.96 28.68 -5.86
N SER A 611 13.95 28.54 -6.74
CA SER A 611 13.87 29.00 -8.12
C SER A 611 13.04 28.10 -9.04
N LEU A 612 12.95 26.80 -8.73
CA LEU A 612 12.21 25.81 -9.53
C LEU A 612 10.76 25.63 -9.05
N CYS A 613 9.87 25.27 -9.97
CA CYS A 613 8.46 24.97 -9.69
C CYS A 613 7.74 26.09 -8.93
N LYS A 614 7.80 27.31 -9.46
CA LYS A 614 7.17 28.52 -8.90
C LYS A 614 5.64 28.40 -8.84
N GLY A 615 5.03 29.15 -7.92
CA GLY A 615 3.56 29.23 -7.79
C GLY A 615 2.94 28.06 -7.04
N VAL A 616 3.73 27.32 -6.24
CA VAL A 616 3.20 26.23 -5.42
C VAL A 616 2.42 26.78 -4.22
N LEU A 617 1.20 26.28 -4.01
CA LEU A 617 0.29 26.76 -2.97
C LEU A 617 0.80 26.57 -1.54
N ASN A 618 1.76 25.66 -1.35
CA ASN A 618 2.35 25.36 -0.05
C ASN A 618 3.69 26.08 0.20
N ASN A 619 3.98 27.15 -0.54
CA ASN A 619 5.01 28.13 -0.24
C ASN A 619 4.34 29.47 0.07
N LEU A 620 4.57 30.00 1.27
CA LEU A 620 3.88 31.21 1.76
C LEU A 620 4.64 32.52 1.44
N GLY A 621 5.65 32.47 0.56
CA GLY A 621 6.40 33.65 0.12
C GLY A 621 7.28 34.28 1.22
N GLU A 622 7.58 33.54 2.29
CA GLU A 622 8.46 34.00 3.35
C GLU A 622 9.86 34.35 2.81
N ALA A 623 10.44 35.47 3.27
CA ALA A 623 11.79 35.88 2.88
C ALA A 623 12.86 34.89 3.36
N ALA A 624 14.00 34.92 2.68
CA ALA A 624 15.18 34.15 3.08
C ALA A 624 15.77 34.69 4.38
N THR A 625 15.80 33.84 5.40
CA THR A 625 16.25 34.20 6.76
C THR A 625 17.49 33.45 7.21
N ALA A 626 17.99 32.50 6.41
CA ALA A 626 19.16 31.68 6.74
C ALA A 626 20.35 32.01 5.82
N PRO A 627 21.60 32.03 6.32
CA PRO A 627 22.79 32.35 5.51
C PRO A 627 22.99 31.42 4.30
N ALA A 628 22.50 30.19 4.39
CA ALA A 628 22.57 29.18 3.34
C ALA A 628 21.34 29.17 2.41
N GLU A 629 20.53 30.24 2.41
CA GLU A 629 19.37 30.41 1.53
C GLU A 629 19.55 31.64 0.64
N LEU A 630 19.68 31.43 -0.68
CA LEU A 630 19.97 32.51 -1.64
C LEU A 630 18.75 33.40 -1.94
N GLY A 631 17.54 32.89 -1.72
CA GLY A 631 16.29 33.62 -1.95
C GLY A 631 15.08 32.69 -2.01
N ASN A 632 13.88 33.25 -1.86
CA ASN A 632 12.62 32.54 -2.05
C ASN A 632 11.81 33.17 -3.20
N GLN A 633 11.79 32.50 -4.35
CA GLN A 633 11.05 32.93 -5.55
C GLN A 633 9.64 32.31 -5.64
N GLY A 634 9.13 31.75 -4.53
CA GLY A 634 7.81 31.11 -4.47
C GLY A 634 7.75 29.70 -5.08
N GLY A 635 8.91 29.05 -5.25
CA GLY A 635 9.03 27.69 -5.78
C GLY A 635 9.19 26.60 -4.74
N LYS A 636 9.71 25.46 -5.16
CA LYS A 636 10.06 24.33 -4.28
C LYS A 636 11.52 24.41 -3.85
N LEU A 637 11.82 23.86 -2.67
CA LEU A 637 13.19 23.79 -2.15
C LEU A 637 14.12 23.16 -3.19
N THR A 638 15.11 23.93 -3.64
CA THR A 638 16.04 23.55 -4.69
C THR A 638 17.47 23.64 -4.15
N LEU A 639 18.20 22.53 -4.20
CA LEU A 639 19.60 22.49 -3.79
C LEU A 639 20.46 23.09 -4.91
N GLN A 640 21.21 24.14 -4.58
CA GLN A 640 22.06 24.85 -5.52
C GLN A 640 23.52 24.43 -5.39
N LYS A 641 24.01 24.31 -4.14
CA LYS A 641 25.43 24.06 -3.89
C LYS A 641 25.65 23.22 -2.64
N ILE A 642 26.66 22.35 -2.67
CA ILE A 642 27.22 21.70 -1.47
C ILE A 642 28.71 22.01 -1.41
N TYR A 643 29.21 22.41 -0.25
CA TYR A 643 30.64 22.59 -0.02
C TYR A 643 31.05 22.06 1.34
N PHE A 644 32.36 21.87 1.53
CA PHE A 644 32.92 21.32 2.75
C PHE A 644 33.91 22.29 3.40
N THR A 645 33.89 22.38 4.72
CA THR A 645 34.91 23.08 5.51
C THR A 645 35.58 22.11 6.47
N TYR A 646 36.83 22.40 6.85
CA TYR A 646 37.64 21.49 7.66
C TYR A 646 38.30 22.27 8.79
N ARG A 647 37.87 22.04 10.04
CA ARG A 647 38.28 22.84 11.20
C ARG A 647 38.19 24.35 10.87
N ASN A 648 39.33 25.06 10.92
CA ASN A 648 39.41 26.50 10.64
C ASN A 648 39.63 26.84 9.15
N SER A 649 39.72 25.84 8.27
CA SER A 649 39.92 26.06 6.83
C SER A 649 38.59 26.17 6.08
N SER A 650 38.41 27.33 5.44
CA SER A 650 37.27 27.63 4.56
C SER A 650 37.56 27.39 3.07
N MET A 651 38.70 26.79 2.73
CA MET A 651 39.13 26.61 1.32
C MET A 651 38.11 25.86 0.47
N GLY A 652 37.42 24.86 1.04
CA GLY A 652 36.42 24.08 0.31
C GLY A 652 35.17 24.88 -0.08
N LYS A 653 34.93 26.07 0.50
CA LYS A 653 33.87 26.99 0.05
C LYS A 653 34.09 27.49 -1.39
N TYR A 654 35.36 27.59 -1.82
CA TYR A 654 35.73 28.03 -3.16
C TYR A 654 35.74 26.90 -4.20
N THR A 655 35.52 25.65 -3.77
CA THR A 655 35.42 24.47 -4.64
C THR A 655 34.12 23.69 -4.39
N PRO A 656 32.95 24.34 -4.52
CA PRO A 656 31.65 23.70 -4.25
C PRO A 656 31.26 22.72 -5.36
N TYR A 657 30.46 21.73 -5.00
CA TYR A 657 29.60 21.01 -5.94
C TYR A 657 28.42 21.92 -6.27
N VAL A 658 28.25 22.26 -7.54
CA VAL A 658 27.17 23.12 -8.03
C VAL A 658 26.17 22.26 -8.80
N PHE A 659 24.89 22.49 -8.53
CA PHE A 659 23.77 21.84 -9.19
C PHE A 659 23.07 22.89 -10.06
N HIS A 660 22.91 22.59 -11.35
CA HIS A 660 22.31 23.48 -12.35
C HIS A 660 20.90 23.04 -12.71
#